data_AF-A0A4Z0PKG0-F1
#
_entry.id   AF-A0A4Z0PKG0-F1
#
_cell.length_a   1.000
_cell.length_b   1.000
_cell.length_c   1.000
_cell.angle_alpha   90.00
_cell.angle_beta   90.00
_cell.angle_gamma   90.00
#
_symmetry.space_group_name_H-M   'P 1'
#
loop_
_entity.id
_entity.type
_entity.pdbx_description
1 polymer ?
#
loop_
_entity_poly.entity_id
_entity_poly.type
_entity_poly.pdbx_seq_one_letter_code
_entity_poly.pdbx_strand_id
1 'polypeptide(L)'
;MQESLLSQLQTAEKALFGETDFRISSNINNHLIPVAEALLNRIPSYMPEYTLHNIGHCRTILDNIRKILPDQVQLNIIELTILIQAVFLHDIGMVINKEEAETIKKTSEFKKTFIDFEANADEDDILTEYIRRNHVTKSLEYIDLFKNDFNTYKIDFTFNGIDLSDWVKNVILSHAHGIDFLKNEEKYPKDKLIDTYRVNIQYIATLLRLGDILDFDLFRTPYFLYKHINPQNKISIEEWRKHQSIEGKCISGKTIEFDAKCSSARIERSVRDFVEWIETERRDTIGLLGNNSSYALDLTNEVILKCRNDGSYIFTDLQINLDYEKVLSILMGTELYDSANIFIRELIQNAYDACKMRTELSERYDDTFVPKISITYSTESLILKISDNGIGIDESVFQNYLIKIGKSYYKSKSFQSADFRFSPISNFGIGIISCFMVSDSIEIESTKYYGPLDTPTPIHYILNLHDRFTEKRKSVKSNFGTTITLQLKEDYASKLENDSLLNIIQQSMNYQEIPINLTIDDNVHCLNKKSISIPEEYTHINNIAIFEIEEQDWIEGNIIVYQSQHQTIISGGKVSQQCFAISQSSSQLGLAPVWMQHCEFNINISPPRKLQLKANRNKIIENDDFIFLKNFILEFLIEKFDSSEYENMLPLFLTSKPFRFSGNDKEYDFLTRRIKFYAFSSNKGKQVILSQITKKYQGKRIALLHRDYFNTPGCIDKCSFLFKKYDLILVQDGYIDFLFGFLRPYIKEDNLIATGISGLIYREFLLKSNIALDVNDYINKKTIYNQIKYRGINDKEITYKGNKEQLFCIVGNNQYNNIDLQFNANHKLTKLLLSGADSLYVRRFTASFENNLAMALHNETTLVSYQNYNGQHHFSNNNHQSLALKCIGLIKTSFITTLNKSLLEDVLQPLKKLEILDGDPSTYLLTEVDFPEWWISKD
;
A
#
# COMPACT_ATOMS: atom_id res chain seq x y z
N MET A 1 -40.86 -55.95 8.38
CA MET A 1 -40.24 -54.99 7.45
C MET A 1 -41.20 -53.81 7.38
N GLN A 2 -40.78 -52.62 7.81
CA GLN A 2 -41.63 -51.44 7.74
C GLN A 2 -41.89 -51.04 6.27
N GLU A 3 -43.14 -50.72 5.98
CA GLU A 3 -43.61 -50.26 4.67
C GLU A 3 -42.97 -48.90 4.27
N SER A 4 -42.75 -48.67 2.97
CA SER A 4 -42.28 -47.37 2.45
C SER A 4 -43.31 -46.26 2.74
N LEU A 5 -42.90 -44.99 2.76
CA LEU A 5 -43.86 -43.87 2.97
C LEU A 5 -45.00 -43.86 1.94
N LEU A 6 -44.71 -44.28 0.70
CA LEU A 6 -45.73 -44.44 -0.33
C LEU A 6 -46.68 -45.61 -0.03
N SER A 7 -46.19 -46.69 0.54
CA SER A 7 -47.03 -47.81 1.01
C SER A 7 -47.86 -47.40 2.23
N GLN A 8 -47.31 -46.58 3.14
CA GLN A 8 -48.08 -46.00 4.24
C GLN A 8 -49.22 -45.11 3.72
N LEU A 9 -48.97 -44.33 2.66
CA LEU A 9 -50.01 -43.54 1.99
C LEU A 9 -51.10 -44.45 1.40
N GLN A 10 -50.73 -45.53 0.70
CA GLN A 10 -51.69 -46.51 0.17
C GLN A 10 -52.52 -47.17 1.27
N THR A 11 -51.88 -47.52 2.40
CA THR A 11 -52.57 -48.08 3.57
C THR A 11 -53.56 -47.07 4.18
N ALA A 12 -53.20 -45.79 4.26
CA ALA A 12 -54.09 -44.73 4.70
C ALA A 12 -55.25 -44.48 3.72
N GLU A 13 -55.00 -44.53 2.41
CA GLU A 13 -56.04 -44.43 1.37
C GLU A 13 -57.01 -45.61 1.43
N LYS A 14 -56.50 -46.83 1.58
CA LYS A 14 -57.31 -48.04 1.71
C LYS A 14 -58.28 -47.94 2.89
N ALA A 15 -57.83 -47.37 4.00
CA ALA A 15 -58.65 -47.16 5.19
C ALA A 15 -59.76 -46.11 4.97
N LEU A 16 -59.53 -45.11 4.11
CA LEU A 16 -60.42 -43.97 3.92
C LEU A 16 -61.39 -44.12 2.75
N PHE A 17 -60.91 -44.64 1.61
CA PHE A 17 -61.67 -44.73 0.35
C PHE A 17 -62.07 -46.17 -0.03
N GLY A 18 -61.56 -47.17 0.71
CA GLY A 18 -61.83 -48.60 0.46
C GLY A 18 -60.77 -49.29 -0.39
N GLU A 19 -60.90 -50.61 -0.56
CA GLU A 19 -59.82 -51.45 -1.12
C GLU A 19 -59.45 -51.20 -2.59
N THR A 20 -60.27 -50.44 -3.33
CA THR A 20 -60.12 -50.23 -4.78
C THR A 20 -59.91 -48.78 -5.19
N ASP A 21 -59.94 -47.82 -4.27
CA ASP A 21 -59.82 -46.39 -4.57
C ASP A 21 -58.53 -45.80 -3.99
N PHE A 22 -57.50 -45.76 -4.83
CA PHE A 22 -56.16 -45.25 -4.53
C PHE A 22 -55.88 -43.95 -5.29
N ARG A 23 -56.84 -43.03 -5.34
CA ARG A 23 -56.77 -41.83 -6.19
C ARG A 23 -55.50 -40.98 -6.00
N ILE A 24 -54.97 -40.83 -4.79
CA ILE A 24 -53.79 -40.01 -4.48
C ILE A 24 -52.51 -40.74 -4.87
N SER A 25 -52.29 -41.96 -4.36
CA SER A 25 -51.09 -42.72 -4.72
C SER A 25 -51.07 -43.11 -6.21
N SER A 26 -52.24 -43.29 -6.85
CA SER A 26 -52.34 -43.46 -8.30
C SER A 26 -51.97 -42.18 -9.05
N ASN A 27 -52.39 -41.00 -8.58
CA ASN A 27 -51.96 -39.72 -9.16
C ASN A 27 -50.43 -39.55 -9.05
N ILE A 28 -49.87 -39.84 -7.88
CA ILE A 28 -48.42 -39.75 -7.64
C ILE A 28 -47.65 -40.72 -8.56
N ASN A 29 -48.05 -41.98 -8.63
CA ASN A 29 -47.34 -43.01 -9.40
C ASN A 29 -47.50 -42.85 -10.92
N ASN A 30 -48.69 -42.45 -11.39
CA ASN A 30 -48.98 -42.40 -12.83
C ASN A 30 -48.68 -41.04 -13.46
N HIS A 31 -48.60 -39.96 -12.66
CA HIS A 31 -48.43 -38.60 -13.18
C HIS A 31 -47.25 -37.88 -12.54
N LEU A 32 -47.22 -37.69 -11.22
CA LEU A 32 -46.16 -36.91 -10.57
C LEU A 32 -44.76 -37.52 -10.80
N ILE A 33 -44.57 -38.80 -10.45
CA ILE A 33 -43.26 -39.46 -10.56
C ILE A 33 -42.77 -39.50 -12.01
N PRO A 34 -43.57 -39.91 -13.02
CA PRO A 34 -43.13 -39.89 -14.42
C PRO A 34 -42.78 -38.49 -14.93
N VAL A 35 -43.55 -37.47 -14.56
CA VAL A 35 -43.26 -36.07 -14.96
C VAL A 35 -41.97 -35.58 -14.30
N ALA A 36 -41.82 -35.79 -12.99
CA ALA A 36 -40.62 -35.42 -12.25
C ALA A 36 -39.39 -36.16 -12.79
N GLU A 37 -39.47 -37.47 -13.05
CA GLU A 37 -38.37 -38.26 -13.62
C GLU A 37 -37.96 -37.74 -15.00
N ALA A 38 -38.92 -37.43 -15.88
CA ALA A 38 -38.63 -36.89 -17.19
C ALA A 38 -37.93 -35.52 -17.14
N LEU A 39 -38.32 -34.66 -16.19
CA LEU A 39 -37.75 -33.32 -16.04
C LEU A 39 -36.40 -33.34 -15.32
N LEU A 40 -36.28 -34.01 -14.17
CA LEU A 40 -35.05 -34.09 -13.38
C LEU A 40 -33.90 -34.71 -14.18
N ASN A 41 -34.17 -35.67 -15.07
CA ASN A 41 -33.18 -36.23 -15.98
C ASN A 41 -32.60 -35.21 -16.99
N ARG A 42 -33.16 -34.00 -17.08
CA ARG A 42 -32.68 -32.91 -17.94
C ARG A 42 -31.78 -31.90 -17.22
N ILE A 43 -31.63 -31.96 -15.89
CA ILE A 43 -30.74 -31.08 -15.12
C ILE A 43 -29.31 -31.00 -15.73
N PRO A 44 -28.68 -32.11 -16.15
CA PRO A 44 -27.34 -32.07 -16.75
C PRO A 44 -27.22 -31.25 -18.04
N SER A 45 -28.33 -30.82 -18.65
CA SER A 45 -28.31 -30.02 -19.89
C SER A 45 -27.66 -28.65 -19.70
N TYR A 46 -27.79 -28.04 -18.51
CA TYR A 46 -27.18 -26.75 -18.16
C TYR A 46 -26.35 -26.81 -16.88
N MET A 47 -26.27 -27.98 -16.24
CA MET A 47 -25.44 -28.24 -15.07
C MET A 47 -24.65 -29.56 -15.27
N PRO A 48 -23.80 -29.67 -16.32
CA PRO A 48 -23.24 -30.94 -16.78
C PRO A 48 -22.29 -31.60 -15.78
N GLU A 49 -21.62 -30.81 -14.95
CA GLU A 49 -20.65 -31.29 -13.96
C GLU A 49 -21.24 -31.50 -12.56
N TYR A 50 -22.54 -31.24 -12.37
CA TYR A 50 -23.17 -31.25 -11.06
C TYR A 50 -23.54 -32.67 -10.61
N THR A 51 -23.75 -32.87 -9.30
CA THR A 51 -24.10 -34.19 -8.75
C THR A 51 -25.52 -34.63 -9.17
N LEU A 52 -25.87 -35.90 -8.97
CA LEU A 52 -27.14 -36.45 -9.47
C LEU A 52 -28.35 -35.96 -8.65
N HIS A 53 -29.28 -35.23 -9.27
CA HIS A 53 -30.56 -34.81 -8.66
C HIS A 53 -31.74 -35.48 -9.38
N ASN A 54 -31.65 -36.81 -9.57
CA ASN A 54 -32.64 -37.59 -10.33
C ASN A 54 -33.70 -38.24 -9.41
N ILE A 55 -34.61 -39.03 -9.98
CA ILE A 55 -35.66 -39.71 -9.18
C ILE A 55 -35.10 -40.64 -8.08
N GLY A 56 -33.86 -41.14 -8.27
CA GLY A 56 -33.14 -41.93 -7.27
C GLY A 56 -32.87 -41.13 -6.00
N HIS A 57 -32.45 -39.86 -6.14
CA HIS A 57 -32.30 -38.94 -5.01
C HIS A 57 -33.59 -38.80 -4.20
N CYS A 58 -34.70 -38.47 -4.86
CA CYS A 58 -36.00 -38.29 -4.20
C CYS A 58 -36.41 -39.55 -3.42
N ARG A 59 -36.14 -40.75 -3.97
CA ARG A 59 -36.39 -42.02 -3.28
C ARG A 59 -35.49 -42.21 -2.07
N THR A 60 -34.21 -41.84 -2.16
CA THR A 60 -33.29 -41.87 -1.02
C THR A 60 -33.71 -40.92 0.08
N ILE A 61 -34.19 -39.71 -0.25
CA ILE A 61 -34.76 -38.78 0.74
C ILE A 61 -35.92 -39.44 1.49
N LEU A 62 -36.89 -40.03 0.77
CA LEU A 62 -38.03 -40.70 1.41
C LEU A 62 -37.60 -41.87 2.30
N ASP A 63 -36.57 -42.63 1.91
CA ASP A 63 -36.04 -43.72 2.73
C ASP A 63 -35.26 -43.20 3.95
N ASN A 64 -34.53 -42.10 3.83
CA ASN A 64 -33.88 -41.42 4.94
C ASN A 64 -34.91 -40.92 5.96
N ILE A 65 -35.98 -40.25 5.49
CA ILE A 65 -37.10 -39.79 6.32
C ILE A 65 -37.73 -40.98 7.07
N ARG A 66 -37.99 -42.08 6.35
CA ARG A 66 -38.54 -43.30 6.95
C ARG A 66 -37.63 -43.86 8.06
N LYS A 67 -36.30 -43.81 7.89
CA LYS A 67 -35.35 -44.32 8.88
C LYS A 67 -35.27 -43.46 10.13
N ILE A 68 -35.46 -42.14 10.03
CA ILE A 68 -35.40 -41.21 11.16
C ILE A 68 -36.73 -41.05 11.89
N LEU A 69 -37.85 -41.38 11.23
CA LEU A 69 -39.19 -41.34 11.83
C LEU A 69 -39.31 -42.38 12.95
N PRO A 70 -39.69 -41.98 14.18
CA PRO A 70 -39.94 -42.93 15.26
C PRO A 70 -41.22 -43.74 15.04
N ASP A 71 -41.25 -44.97 15.56
CA ASP A 71 -42.39 -45.89 15.42
C ASP A 71 -43.70 -45.33 16.01
N GLN A 72 -43.60 -44.46 17.02
CA GLN A 72 -44.74 -43.79 17.66
C GLN A 72 -45.35 -42.65 16.84
N VAL A 73 -44.64 -42.11 15.85
CA VAL A 73 -45.13 -41.01 15.01
C VAL A 73 -45.74 -41.58 13.73
N GLN A 74 -47.04 -41.39 13.54
CA GLN A 74 -47.74 -41.75 12.32
C GLN A 74 -48.21 -40.49 11.60
N LEU A 75 -47.64 -40.24 10.41
CA LEU A 75 -48.08 -39.17 9.54
C LEU A 75 -49.46 -39.50 8.97
N ASN A 76 -50.37 -38.53 8.97
CA ASN A 76 -51.68 -38.72 8.37
C ASN A 76 -51.63 -38.65 6.83
N ILE A 77 -52.74 -39.00 6.18
CA ILE A 77 -52.84 -39.05 4.72
C ILE A 77 -52.47 -37.72 4.03
N ILE A 78 -52.84 -36.57 4.62
CA ILE A 78 -52.56 -35.25 4.06
C ILE A 78 -51.07 -34.89 4.24
N GLU A 79 -50.50 -35.18 5.41
CA GLU A 79 -49.06 -34.99 5.68
C GLU A 79 -48.19 -35.83 4.73
N LEU A 80 -48.53 -37.11 4.56
CA LEU A 80 -47.86 -37.99 3.60
C LEU A 80 -47.96 -37.45 2.17
N THR A 81 -49.13 -36.97 1.78
CA THR A 81 -49.35 -36.39 0.44
C THR A 81 -48.47 -35.17 0.21
N ILE A 82 -48.52 -34.19 1.12
CA ILE A 82 -47.73 -32.95 1.01
C ILE A 82 -46.23 -33.26 1.00
N LEU A 83 -45.78 -34.13 1.91
CA LEU A 83 -44.36 -34.49 2.03
C LEU A 83 -43.85 -35.18 0.77
N ILE A 84 -44.57 -36.19 0.26
CA ILE A 84 -44.15 -36.93 -0.94
C ILE A 84 -44.15 -36.01 -2.16
N GLN A 85 -45.18 -35.18 -2.32
CA GLN A 85 -45.22 -34.19 -3.40
C GLN A 85 -44.06 -33.20 -3.33
N ALA A 86 -43.75 -32.68 -2.13
CA ALA A 86 -42.64 -31.77 -1.93
C ALA A 86 -41.29 -32.42 -2.26
N VAL A 87 -41.04 -33.65 -1.81
CA VAL A 87 -39.78 -34.37 -2.09
C VAL A 87 -39.54 -34.57 -3.59
N PHE A 88 -40.56 -34.92 -4.36
CA PHE A 88 -40.40 -35.12 -5.81
C PHE A 88 -40.26 -33.82 -6.61
N LEU A 89 -40.59 -32.67 -6.02
CA LEU A 89 -40.62 -31.38 -6.70
C LEU A 89 -39.58 -30.38 -6.17
N HIS A 90 -38.88 -30.66 -5.07
CA HIS A 90 -38.03 -29.66 -4.42
C HIS A 90 -36.88 -29.14 -5.31
N ASP A 91 -36.25 -30.02 -6.09
CA ASP A 91 -35.15 -29.70 -7.01
C ASP A 91 -35.58 -29.41 -8.46
N ILE A 92 -36.87 -29.49 -8.78
CA ILE A 92 -37.32 -29.43 -10.18
C ILE A 92 -36.99 -28.09 -10.85
N GLY A 93 -36.85 -27.02 -10.06
CA GLY A 93 -36.41 -25.71 -10.50
C GLY A 93 -34.97 -25.65 -11.01
N MET A 94 -34.16 -26.71 -10.87
CA MET A 94 -32.88 -26.82 -11.56
C MET A 94 -33.02 -27.06 -13.07
N VAL A 95 -34.22 -27.44 -13.53
CA VAL A 95 -34.50 -27.68 -14.95
C VAL A 95 -34.77 -26.35 -15.66
N ILE A 96 -33.89 -26.01 -16.61
CA ILE A 96 -34.06 -24.85 -17.49
C ILE A 96 -33.98 -25.25 -18.96
N ASN A 97 -34.68 -24.51 -19.82
CA ASN A 97 -34.60 -24.66 -21.27
C ASN A 97 -33.69 -23.58 -21.90
N LYS A 98 -33.47 -23.68 -23.22
CA LYS A 98 -32.59 -22.76 -23.96
C LYS A 98 -33.07 -21.31 -23.96
N GLU A 99 -34.36 -21.09 -24.16
CA GLU A 99 -34.93 -19.74 -24.18
C GLU A 99 -34.82 -19.08 -22.80
N GLU A 100 -35.03 -19.84 -21.74
CA GLU A 100 -34.86 -19.38 -20.36
C GLU A 100 -33.40 -19.05 -20.06
N ALA A 101 -32.44 -19.90 -20.46
CA ALA A 101 -31.01 -19.63 -20.27
C ALA A 101 -30.60 -18.29 -20.90
N GLU A 102 -31.01 -18.06 -22.16
CA GLU A 102 -30.77 -16.81 -22.88
C GLU A 102 -31.45 -15.59 -22.23
N THR A 103 -32.61 -15.81 -21.61
CA THR A 103 -33.35 -14.75 -20.91
C THR A 103 -32.67 -14.39 -19.60
N ILE A 104 -32.29 -15.41 -18.81
CA ILE A 104 -31.54 -15.26 -17.55
C ILE A 104 -30.25 -14.50 -17.80
N LYS A 105 -29.47 -14.86 -18.83
CA LYS A 105 -28.20 -14.22 -19.18
C LYS A 105 -28.33 -12.69 -19.44
N LYS A 106 -29.53 -12.21 -19.80
CA LYS A 106 -29.80 -10.78 -20.03
C LYS A 106 -30.22 -10.00 -18.78
N THR A 107 -30.61 -10.69 -17.70
CA THR A 107 -31.14 -10.06 -16.49
C THR A 107 -30.07 -9.30 -15.72
N SER A 108 -30.51 -8.32 -14.92
CA SER A 108 -29.62 -7.57 -14.03
C SER A 108 -29.14 -8.43 -12.86
N GLU A 109 -29.97 -9.35 -12.36
CA GLU A 109 -29.61 -10.30 -11.31
C GLU A 109 -28.48 -11.25 -11.76
N PHE A 110 -28.54 -11.77 -12.99
CA PHE A 110 -27.46 -12.61 -13.52
C PHE A 110 -26.14 -11.84 -13.58
N LYS A 111 -26.17 -10.60 -14.11
CA LYS A 111 -24.98 -9.74 -14.18
C LYS A 111 -24.38 -9.41 -12.81
N LYS A 112 -25.18 -9.33 -11.75
CA LYS A 112 -24.67 -9.15 -10.38
C LYS A 112 -23.89 -10.37 -9.89
N THR A 113 -24.22 -11.56 -10.37
CA THR A 113 -23.55 -12.81 -9.98
C THR A 113 -22.09 -12.83 -10.42
N PHE A 114 -21.72 -12.11 -11.49
CA PHE A 114 -20.33 -11.98 -11.95
C PHE A 114 -19.38 -11.38 -10.90
N ILE A 115 -19.89 -10.58 -9.95
CA ILE A 115 -19.07 -9.96 -8.91
C ILE A 115 -18.41 -11.01 -8.01
N ASP A 116 -19.06 -12.17 -7.85
CA ASP A 116 -18.57 -13.26 -7.00
C ASP A 116 -17.50 -14.13 -7.71
N PHE A 117 -17.24 -13.88 -8.99
CA PHE A 117 -16.37 -14.69 -9.84
C PHE A 117 -15.17 -13.90 -10.36
N GLU A 118 -14.08 -14.61 -10.66
CA GLU A 118 -12.90 -14.02 -11.29
C GLU A 118 -13.23 -13.50 -12.70
N ALA A 119 -12.48 -12.51 -13.19
CA ALA A 119 -12.74 -11.84 -14.47
C ALA A 119 -12.75 -12.79 -15.69
N ASN A 120 -12.15 -13.98 -15.56
CA ASN A 120 -12.03 -14.99 -16.60
C ASN A 120 -12.96 -16.21 -16.38
N ALA A 121 -13.89 -16.15 -15.43
CA ALA A 121 -14.79 -17.26 -15.15
C ALA A 121 -15.72 -17.54 -16.35
N ASP A 122 -15.99 -18.83 -16.60
CA ASP A 122 -16.89 -19.26 -17.66
C ASP A 122 -18.32 -18.80 -17.38
N GLU A 123 -18.99 -18.20 -18.37
CA GLU A 123 -20.37 -17.74 -18.24
C GLU A 123 -21.33 -18.90 -17.93
N ASP A 124 -21.03 -20.11 -18.41
CA ASP A 124 -21.86 -21.29 -18.15
C ASP A 124 -21.67 -21.82 -16.70
N ASP A 125 -20.51 -21.62 -16.09
CA ASP A 125 -20.29 -21.86 -14.66
C ASP A 125 -21.08 -20.86 -13.81
N ILE A 126 -21.10 -19.58 -14.21
CA ILE A 126 -21.90 -18.54 -13.55
C ILE A 126 -23.39 -18.85 -13.68
N LEU A 127 -23.83 -19.36 -14.84
CA LEU A 127 -25.21 -19.80 -15.06
C LEU A 127 -25.57 -20.98 -14.15
N THR A 128 -24.70 -21.97 -14.03
CA THR A 128 -24.88 -23.11 -13.11
C THR A 128 -25.12 -22.64 -11.68
N GLU A 129 -24.30 -21.71 -11.19
CA GLU A 129 -24.44 -21.16 -9.84
C GLU A 129 -25.71 -20.30 -9.69
N TYR A 130 -26.10 -19.54 -10.72
CA TYR A 130 -27.36 -18.79 -10.72
C TYR A 130 -28.57 -19.72 -10.61
N ILE A 131 -28.60 -20.82 -11.38
CA ILE A 131 -29.66 -21.85 -11.31
C ILE A 131 -29.71 -22.41 -9.88
N ARG A 132 -28.55 -22.79 -9.33
CA ARG A 132 -28.44 -23.33 -7.97
C ARG A 132 -28.96 -22.36 -6.91
N ARG A 133 -28.73 -21.05 -7.03
CA ARG A 133 -29.22 -20.07 -6.04
C ARG A 133 -30.73 -19.84 -6.12
N ASN A 134 -31.34 -20.05 -7.29
CA ASN A 134 -32.74 -19.72 -7.54
C ASN A 134 -33.67 -20.92 -7.74
N HIS A 135 -33.13 -22.15 -7.72
CA HIS A 135 -33.91 -23.37 -8.02
C HIS A 135 -35.14 -23.51 -7.14
N VAL A 136 -35.07 -23.18 -5.84
CA VAL A 136 -36.23 -23.28 -4.94
C VAL A 136 -37.38 -22.40 -5.40
N THR A 137 -37.12 -21.13 -5.70
CA THR A 137 -38.13 -20.20 -6.23
C THR A 137 -38.76 -20.76 -7.50
N LYS A 138 -37.92 -21.28 -8.41
CA LYS A 138 -38.39 -21.87 -9.66
C LYS A 138 -39.17 -23.17 -9.46
N SER A 139 -38.83 -23.99 -8.46
CA SER A 139 -39.63 -25.16 -8.08
C SER A 139 -41.05 -24.77 -7.66
N LEU A 140 -41.23 -23.61 -7.02
CA LEU A 140 -42.56 -23.09 -6.69
C LEU A 140 -43.33 -22.68 -7.95
N GLU A 141 -42.65 -22.07 -8.93
CA GLU A 141 -43.24 -21.71 -10.23
C GLU A 141 -43.68 -22.95 -11.03
N TYR A 142 -42.92 -24.04 -10.97
CA TYR A 142 -43.31 -25.32 -11.57
C TYR A 142 -44.60 -25.88 -10.96
N ILE A 143 -44.83 -25.71 -9.66
CA ILE A 143 -46.10 -26.11 -9.03
C ILE A 143 -47.26 -25.30 -9.63
N ASP A 144 -47.08 -23.98 -9.81
CA ASP A 144 -48.08 -23.14 -10.47
C ASP A 144 -48.32 -23.57 -11.92
N LEU A 145 -47.26 -23.90 -12.65
CA LEU A 145 -47.34 -24.41 -14.02
C LEU A 145 -48.17 -25.70 -14.08
N PHE A 146 -47.85 -26.68 -13.24
CA PHE A 146 -48.54 -27.98 -13.23
C PHE A 146 -50.02 -27.86 -12.85
N LYS A 147 -50.33 -26.93 -11.94
CA LYS A 147 -51.70 -26.64 -11.52
C LYS A 147 -52.49 -25.92 -12.62
N ASN A 148 -51.89 -24.92 -13.28
CA ASN A 148 -52.54 -24.13 -14.32
C ASN A 148 -52.76 -24.94 -15.61
N ASP A 149 -51.86 -25.88 -15.93
CA ASP A 149 -51.98 -26.78 -17.08
C ASP A 149 -52.26 -28.23 -16.69
N PHE A 150 -53.31 -28.42 -15.89
CA PHE A 150 -53.71 -29.74 -15.39
C PHE A 150 -53.99 -30.75 -16.53
N ASN A 151 -54.48 -30.30 -17.69
CA ASN A 151 -54.80 -31.19 -18.81
C ASN A 151 -53.55 -31.91 -19.37
N THR A 152 -52.40 -31.24 -19.33
CA THR A 152 -51.12 -31.79 -19.79
C THR A 152 -50.49 -32.67 -18.73
N TYR A 153 -50.30 -32.15 -17.51
CA TYR A 153 -49.50 -32.82 -16.48
C TYR A 153 -50.30 -33.81 -15.64
N LYS A 154 -51.61 -33.56 -15.44
CA LYS A 154 -52.51 -34.38 -14.61
C LYS A 154 -52.04 -34.58 -13.18
N ILE A 155 -51.20 -33.69 -12.66
CA ILE A 155 -50.74 -33.72 -11.26
C ILE A 155 -51.80 -33.03 -10.42
N ASP A 156 -52.38 -33.76 -9.47
CA ASP A 156 -53.44 -33.26 -8.60
C ASP A 156 -52.86 -32.87 -7.24
N PHE A 157 -53.00 -31.59 -6.90
CA PHE A 157 -52.62 -31.04 -5.60
C PHE A 157 -53.81 -30.90 -4.65
N THR A 158 -54.96 -31.50 -4.96
CA THR A 158 -56.17 -31.38 -4.15
C THR A 158 -56.46 -32.62 -3.31
N PHE A 159 -57.08 -32.41 -2.16
CA PHE A 159 -57.63 -33.46 -1.31
C PHE A 159 -59.09 -33.13 -0.98
N ASN A 160 -60.04 -33.97 -1.43
CA ASN A 160 -61.48 -33.69 -1.31
C ASN A 160 -61.88 -32.29 -1.86
N GLY A 161 -61.19 -31.81 -2.90
CA GLY A 161 -61.40 -30.48 -3.48
C GLY A 161 -60.70 -29.33 -2.74
N ILE A 162 -59.99 -29.60 -1.64
CA ILE A 162 -59.16 -28.61 -0.93
C ILE A 162 -57.78 -28.59 -1.57
N ASP A 163 -57.31 -27.40 -1.93
CA ASP A 163 -56.00 -27.20 -2.55
C ASP A 163 -54.86 -27.26 -1.50
N LEU A 164 -53.88 -28.13 -1.74
CA LEU A 164 -52.70 -28.34 -0.90
C LEU A 164 -51.44 -27.65 -1.46
N SER A 165 -51.49 -27.05 -2.66
CA SER A 165 -50.31 -26.57 -3.37
C SER A 165 -49.49 -25.53 -2.59
N ASP A 166 -50.13 -24.64 -1.85
CA ASP A 166 -49.42 -23.66 -1.00
C ASP A 166 -48.62 -24.32 0.12
N TRP A 167 -49.12 -25.42 0.67
CA TRP A 167 -48.42 -26.18 1.72
C TRP A 167 -47.23 -26.96 1.14
N VAL A 168 -47.40 -27.55 -0.04
CA VAL A 168 -46.28 -28.18 -0.79
C VAL A 168 -45.20 -27.14 -1.07
N LYS A 169 -45.57 -25.95 -1.54
CA LYS A 169 -44.65 -24.83 -1.76
C LYS A 169 -43.93 -24.39 -0.49
N ASN A 170 -44.62 -24.28 0.64
CA ASN A 170 -44.00 -23.89 1.90
C ASN A 170 -42.97 -24.93 2.38
N VAL A 171 -43.29 -26.22 2.25
CA VAL A 171 -42.36 -27.31 2.58
C VAL A 171 -41.13 -27.25 1.67
N ILE A 172 -41.30 -27.09 0.36
CA ILE A 172 -40.17 -26.89 -0.57
C ILE A 172 -39.39 -25.63 -0.19
N LEU A 173 -40.04 -24.49 0.05
CA LEU A 173 -39.34 -23.25 0.40
C LEU A 173 -38.42 -23.41 1.63
N SER A 174 -38.74 -24.33 2.53
CA SER A 174 -37.97 -24.52 3.75
C SER A 174 -36.51 -24.95 3.52
N HIS A 175 -36.19 -25.73 2.49
CA HIS A 175 -34.83 -26.30 2.34
C HIS A 175 -33.77 -25.30 1.85
N ALA A 176 -34.19 -24.10 1.42
CA ALA A 176 -33.28 -22.99 1.08
C ALA A 176 -32.90 -22.08 2.27
N HIS A 177 -33.50 -22.27 3.44
CA HIS A 177 -33.37 -21.34 4.56
C HIS A 177 -32.80 -22.00 5.83
N GLY A 178 -32.45 -21.20 6.84
CA GLY A 178 -32.08 -21.73 8.17
C GLY A 178 -33.32 -22.17 8.98
N ILE A 179 -33.09 -22.90 10.07
CA ILE A 179 -34.16 -23.45 10.93
C ILE A 179 -35.12 -22.37 11.47
N ASP A 180 -34.63 -21.14 11.68
CA ASP A 180 -35.42 -20.03 12.21
C ASP A 180 -36.59 -19.65 11.29
N PHE A 181 -36.47 -19.90 9.99
CA PHE A 181 -37.53 -19.64 9.02
C PHE A 181 -38.79 -20.48 9.29
N LEU A 182 -38.61 -21.66 9.88
CA LEU A 182 -39.71 -22.55 10.26
C LEU A 182 -40.51 -22.04 11.47
N LYS A 183 -40.04 -21.02 12.19
CA LYS A 183 -40.77 -20.42 13.33
C LYS A 183 -41.95 -19.56 12.87
N ASN A 184 -42.06 -19.23 11.59
CA ASN A 184 -43.20 -18.48 11.06
C ASN A 184 -44.46 -19.36 11.05
N GLU A 185 -45.35 -19.14 12.02
CA GLU A 185 -46.59 -19.93 12.19
C GLU A 185 -47.61 -19.75 11.06
N GLU A 186 -47.52 -18.68 10.26
CA GLU A 186 -48.41 -18.48 9.11
C GLU A 186 -48.05 -19.43 7.96
N LYS A 187 -46.75 -19.56 7.66
CA LYS A 187 -46.25 -20.46 6.62
C LYS A 187 -46.08 -21.90 7.10
N TYR A 188 -45.69 -22.08 8.36
CA TYR A 188 -45.38 -23.37 8.98
C TYR A 188 -46.25 -23.61 10.23
N PRO A 189 -47.58 -23.67 10.08
CA PRO A 189 -48.47 -23.93 11.21
C PRO A 189 -48.21 -25.33 11.79
N LYS A 190 -48.19 -25.41 13.12
CA LYS A 190 -48.01 -26.66 13.87
C LYS A 190 -49.28 -27.52 13.97
N ASP A 191 -50.44 -26.88 13.81
CA ASP A 191 -51.75 -27.51 13.95
C ASP A 191 -52.74 -26.89 12.94
N LYS A 192 -52.57 -27.19 11.66
CA LYS A 192 -53.48 -26.75 10.59
C LYS A 192 -54.59 -27.77 10.39
N LEU A 193 -55.84 -27.35 10.51
CA LEU A 193 -56.99 -28.19 10.14
C LEU A 193 -57.18 -28.15 8.61
N ILE A 194 -57.08 -29.31 7.96
CA ILE A 194 -57.37 -29.53 6.53
C ILE A 194 -58.36 -30.68 6.45
N ASP A 195 -59.56 -30.41 5.92
CA ASP A 195 -60.71 -31.32 6.01
C ASP A 195 -60.97 -31.73 7.48
N THR A 196 -60.74 -33.01 7.82
CA THR A 196 -60.89 -33.56 9.17
C THR A 196 -59.55 -33.85 9.85
N TYR A 197 -58.43 -33.54 9.20
CA TYR A 197 -57.07 -33.88 9.66
C TYR A 197 -56.35 -32.66 10.24
N ARG A 198 -55.65 -32.85 11.36
CA ARG A 198 -54.69 -31.87 11.89
C ARG A 198 -53.31 -32.14 11.32
N VAL A 199 -52.76 -31.18 10.61
CA VAL A 199 -51.52 -31.27 9.84
C VAL A 199 -50.46 -30.35 10.44
N ASN A 200 -49.27 -30.89 10.67
CA ASN A 200 -48.12 -30.13 11.16
C ASN A 200 -47.14 -29.83 10.01
N ILE A 201 -47.29 -28.65 9.40
CA ILE A 201 -46.47 -28.22 8.26
C ILE A 201 -45.01 -28.00 8.66
N GLN A 202 -44.78 -27.49 9.88
CA GLN A 202 -43.44 -27.33 10.44
C GLN A 202 -42.71 -28.67 10.51
N TYR A 203 -43.40 -29.73 10.97
CA TYR A 203 -42.79 -31.05 11.12
C TYR A 203 -42.41 -31.66 9.77
N ILE A 204 -43.32 -31.72 8.79
CA ILE A 204 -42.99 -32.27 7.47
C ILE A 204 -41.92 -31.44 6.73
N ALA A 205 -41.82 -30.13 7.00
CA ALA A 205 -40.72 -29.30 6.51
C ALA A 205 -39.36 -29.71 7.12
N THR A 206 -39.30 -29.98 8.44
CA THR A 206 -38.08 -30.52 9.06
C THR A 206 -37.69 -31.89 8.51
N LEU A 207 -38.67 -32.74 8.18
CA LEU A 207 -38.40 -34.06 7.59
C LEU A 207 -37.79 -33.95 6.20
N LEU A 208 -38.30 -33.06 5.32
CA LEU A 208 -37.69 -32.84 4.00
C LEU A 208 -36.22 -32.39 4.15
N ARG A 209 -35.97 -31.38 5.00
CA ARG A 209 -34.63 -30.82 5.22
C ARG A 209 -33.63 -31.87 5.73
N LEU A 210 -34.01 -32.65 6.75
CA LEU A 210 -33.17 -33.73 7.25
C LEU A 210 -33.01 -34.86 6.22
N GLY A 211 -34.09 -35.23 5.52
CA GLY A 211 -34.04 -36.29 4.51
C GLY A 211 -33.08 -35.96 3.35
N ASP A 212 -33.09 -34.71 2.91
CA ASP A 212 -32.25 -34.17 1.85
C ASP A 212 -30.77 -34.12 2.25
N ILE A 213 -30.43 -33.46 3.36
CA ILE A 213 -29.03 -33.33 3.81
C ILE A 213 -28.39 -34.69 4.17
N LEU A 214 -29.21 -35.69 4.53
CA LEU A 214 -28.76 -37.06 4.81
C LEU A 214 -28.51 -37.89 3.54
N ASP A 215 -28.81 -37.39 2.34
CA ASP A 215 -28.41 -38.01 1.07
C ASP A 215 -26.93 -37.77 0.77
N PHE A 216 -26.09 -38.31 1.65
CA PHE A 216 -24.64 -38.17 1.62
C PHE A 216 -23.97 -39.54 1.53
N ASP A 217 -23.71 -39.98 0.29
CA ASP A 217 -23.02 -41.23 0.00
C ASP A 217 -22.40 -41.28 -1.40
N LEU A 218 -21.66 -42.35 -1.66
CA LEU A 218 -21.02 -42.60 -2.96
C LEU A 218 -22.00 -42.88 -4.12
N PHE A 219 -23.26 -43.22 -3.85
CA PHE A 219 -24.27 -43.49 -4.87
C PHE A 219 -24.85 -42.20 -5.44
N ARG A 220 -24.79 -41.10 -4.67
CA ARG A 220 -25.05 -39.73 -5.17
C ARG A 220 -24.08 -39.33 -6.29
N THR A 221 -22.86 -39.86 -6.27
CA THR A 221 -21.77 -39.50 -7.19
C THR A 221 -21.04 -40.72 -7.76
N PRO A 222 -21.71 -41.58 -8.54
CA PRO A 222 -21.14 -42.84 -8.99
C PRO A 222 -19.83 -42.66 -9.75
N TYR A 223 -18.80 -43.42 -9.38
CA TYR A 223 -17.45 -43.23 -9.92
C TYR A 223 -17.36 -43.41 -11.44
N PHE A 224 -18.15 -44.32 -12.03
CA PHE A 224 -18.21 -44.47 -13.47
C PHE A 224 -18.71 -43.18 -14.14
N LEU A 225 -19.71 -42.50 -13.56
CA LEU A 225 -20.27 -41.28 -14.11
C LEU A 225 -19.27 -40.13 -13.97
N TYR A 226 -18.60 -40.00 -12.82
CA TYR A 226 -17.52 -39.04 -12.62
C TYR A 226 -16.43 -39.13 -13.70
N LYS A 227 -16.02 -40.35 -14.06
CA LYS A 227 -15.03 -40.57 -15.14
C LYS A 227 -15.52 -40.14 -16.53
N HIS A 228 -16.82 -40.29 -16.82
CA HIS A 228 -17.38 -39.95 -18.13
C HIS A 228 -17.70 -38.45 -18.23
N ILE A 229 -18.19 -37.83 -17.17
CA ILE A 229 -18.39 -36.38 -17.08
C ILE A 229 -17.04 -35.67 -17.13
N ASN A 230 -16.02 -36.23 -16.44
CA ASN A 230 -14.68 -35.65 -16.33
C ASN A 230 -14.73 -34.16 -15.93
N PRO A 231 -15.29 -33.85 -14.75
CA PRO A 231 -15.54 -32.46 -14.35
C PRO A 231 -14.23 -31.66 -14.32
N GLN A 232 -14.25 -30.45 -14.86
CA GLN A 232 -13.13 -29.51 -14.90
C GLN A 232 -13.25 -28.44 -13.81
N ASN A 233 -14.47 -28.09 -13.41
CA ASN A 233 -14.72 -27.11 -12.37
C ASN A 233 -14.24 -27.64 -11.02
N LYS A 234 -13.40 -26.85 -10.33
CA LYS A 234 -12.78 -27.23 -9.05
C LYS A 234 -13.80 -27.51 -7.95
N ILE A 235 -14.90 -26.74 -7.91
CA ILE A 235 -15.98 -26.90 -6.92
C ILE A 235 -16.71 -28.22 -7.18
N SER A 236 -17.05 -28.50 -8.44
CA SER A 236 -17.65 -29.77 -8.84
C SER A 236 -16.75 -30.95 -8.47
N ILE A 237 -15.46 -30.91 -8.83
CA ILE A 237 -14.51 -31.97 -8.47
C ILE A 237 -14.49 -32.24 -6.97
N GLU A 238 -14.46 -31.18 -6.16
CA GLU A 238 -14.45 -31.28 -4.69
C GLU A 238 -15.74 -31.87 -4.15
N GLU A 239 -16.90 -31.39 -4.61
CA GLU A 239 -18.21 -31.91 -4.21
C GLU A 239 -18.34 -33.40 -4.56
N TRP A 240 -17.95 -33.80 -5.77
CA TRP A 240 -17.97 -35.20 -6.18
C TRP A 240 -17.08 -36.09 -5.30
N ARG A 241 -15.83 -35.65 -5.06
CA ARG A 241 -14.86 -36.41 -4.25
C ARG A 241 -15.26 -36.48 -2.77
N LYS A 242 -15.94 -35.46 -2.24
CA LYS A 242 -16.52 -35.46 -0.89
C LYS A 242 -17.50 -36.64 -0.72
N HIS A 243 -18.50 -36.75 -1.60
CA HIS A 243 -19.48 -37.85 -1.58
C HIS A 243 -18.81 -39.22 -1.84
N GLN A 244 -17.86 -39.30 -2.79
CA GLN A 244 -17.14 -40.54 -3.09
C GLN A 244 -16.24 -41.04 -1.97
N SER A 245 -15.90 -40.18 -1.00
CA SER A 245 -15.09 -40.58 0.16
C SER A 245 -15.87 -41.37 1.21
N ILE A 246 -17.20 -41.38 1.14
CA ILE A 246 -18.06 -42.12 2.07
C ILE A 246 -18.06 -43.60 1.68
N GLU A 247 -17.55 -44.46 2.56
CA GLU A 247 -17.55 -45.93 2.39
C GLU A 247 -18.80 -46.58 2.99
N GLY A 248 -19.41 -45.95 4.00
CA GLY A 248 -20.60 -46.46 4.65
C GLY A 248 -21.45 -45.38 5.33
N LYS A 249 -22.76 -45.59 5.36
CA LYS A 249 -23.71 -44.78 6.13
C LYS A 249 -24.68 -45.68 6.91
N CYS A 250 -24.98 -45.30 8.14
CA CYS A 250 -26.01 -45.93 8.97
C CYS A 250 -26.92 -44.85 9.54
N ILE A 251 -28.20 -44.91 9.16
CA ILE A 251 -29.23 -43.96 9.61
C ILE A 251 -30.32 -44.77 10.28
N SER A 252 -30.65 -44.39 11.51
CA SER A 252 -31.73 -44.96 12.31
C SER A 252 -32.48 -43.86 13.06
N GLY A 253 -33.59 -44.21 13.72
CA GLY A 253 -34.35 -43.26 14.54
C GLY A 253 -33.55 -42.62 15.67
N LYS A 254 -32.39 -43.18 16.05
CA LYS A 254 -31.55 -42.67 17.15
C LYS A 254 -30.15 -42.22 16.75
N THR A 255 -29.61 -42.76 15.66
CA THR A 255 -28.19 -42.60 15.31
C THR A 255 -28.04 -42.29 13.84
N ILE A 256 -27.14 -41.35 13.55
CA ILE A 256 -26.64 -41.05 12.21
C ILE A 256 -25.13 -41.28 12.27
N GLU A 257 -24.62 -42.19 11.45
CA GLU A 257 -23.20 -42.54 11.40
C GLU A 257 -22.69 -42.59 9.96
N PHE A 258 -21.52 -42.00 9.74
CA PHE A 258 -20.78 -42.02 8.48
C PHE A 258 -19.37 -42.60 8.68
N ASP A 259 -18.97 -43.48 7.77
CA ASP A 259 -17.61 -43.99 7.65
C ASP A 259 -17.00 -43.47 6.35
N ALA A 260 -15.88 -42.76 6.44
CA ALA A 260 -15.24 -42.06 5.34
C ALA A 260 -13.75 -42.41 5.22
N LYS A 261 -13.29 -42.59 3.98
CA LYS A 261 -11.88 -42.73 3.62
C LYS A 261 -11.46 -41.61 2.69
N CYS A 262 -10.69 -40.66 3.21
CA CYS A 262 -10.34 -39.44 2.50
C CYS A 262 -8.91 -39.50 1.96
N SER A 263 -8.72 -39.05 0.71
CA SER A 263 -7.44 -39.04 -0.01
C SER A 263 -6.65 -37.73 0.08
N SER A 264 -7.23 -36.68 0.65
CA SER A 264 -6.53 -35.43 0.92
C SER A 264 -7.12 -34.72 2.15
N ALA A 265 -6.33 -33.84 2.77
CA ALA A 265 -6.75 -33.06 3.94
C ALA A 265 -7.94 -32.14 3.63
N ARG A 266 -8.01 -31.65 2.38
CA ARG A 266 -9.10 -30.81 1.90
C ARG A 266 -10.43 -31.57 1.82
N ILE A 267 -10.40 -32.80 1.28
CA ILE A 267 -11.60 -33.66 1.22
C ILE A 267 -12.03 -34.06 2.63
N GLU A 268 -11.10 -34.46 3.51
CA GLU A 268 -11.43 -34.78 4.90
C GLU A 268 -12.10 -33.60 5.61
N ARG A 269 -11.60 -32.37 5.41
CA ARG A 269 -12.22 -31.16 5.95
C ARG A 269 -13.62 -30.94 5.38
N SER A 270 -13.80 -31.04 4.06
CA SER A 270 -15.10 -30.92 3.41
C SER A 270 -16.14 -31.91 3.97
N VAL A 271 -15.71 -33.16 4.23
CA VAL A 271 -16.55 -34.19 4.88
C VAL A 271 -16.88 -33.81 6.32
N ARG A 272 -15.90 -33.37 7.10
CA ARG A 272 -16.10 -32.94 8.49
C ARG A 272 -17.04 -31.74 8.60
N ASP A 273 -16.84 -30.73 7.75
CA ASP A 273 -17.68 -29.53 7.69
C ASP A 273 -19.13 -29.90 7.30
N PHE A 274 -19.29 -30.82 6.34
CA PHE A 274 -20.61 -31.30 5.94
C PHE A 274 -21.31 -32.10 7.04
N VAL A 275 -20.58 -32.95 7.77
CA VAL A 275 -21.13 -33.66 8.94
C VAL A 275 -21.50 -32.71 10.07
N GLU A 276 -20.69 -31.68 10.33
CA GLU A 276 -21.03 -30.63 11.30
C GLU A 276 -22.30 -29.87 10.89
N TRP A 277 -22.52 -29.67 9.58
CA TRP A 277 -23.77 -29.12 9.07
C TRP A 277 -24.96 -30.04 9.36
N ILE A 278 -24.82 -31.36 9.13
CA ILE A 278 -25.85 -32.35 9.50
C ILE A 278 -26.12 -32.33 11.02
N GLU A 279 -25.07 -32.27 11.84
CA GLU A 279 -25.19 -32.21 13.30
C GLU A 279 -25.90 -30.92 13.76
N THR A 280 -25.56 -29.79 13.15
CA THR A 280 -26.25 -28.51 13.40
C THR A 280 -27.72 -28.60 13.03
N GLU A 281 -28.05 -29.10 11.83
CA GLU A 281 -29.43 -29.26 11.37
C GLU A 281 -30.21 -30.23 12.27
N ARG A 282 -29.60 -31.34 12.70
CA ARG A 282 -30.17 -32.30 13.66
C ARG A 282 -30.48 -31.63 15.00
N ARG A 283 -29.48 -30.98 15.61
CA ARG A 283 -29.61 -30.30 16.91
C ARG A 283 -30.68 -29.22 16.86
N ASP A 284 -30.65 -28.39 15.83
CA ASP A 284 -31.56 -27.27 15.65
C ASP A 284 -32.99 -27.76 15.39
N THR A 285 -33.16 -28.84 14.62
CA THR A 285 -34.46 -29.49 14.42
C THR A 285 -35.03 -30.02 15.73
N ILE A 286 -34.22 -30.74 16.53
CA ILE A 286 -34.67 -31.26 17.83
C ILE A 286 -35.04 -30.11 18.78
N GLY A 287 -34.23 -29.05 18.78
CA GLY A 287 -34.52 -27.83 19.55
C GLY A 287 -35.83 -27.14 19.13
N LEU A 288 -36.12 -27.11 17.82
CA LEU A 288 -37.35 -26.53 17.28
C LEU A 288 -38.60 -27.36 17.65
N LEU A 289 -38.54 -28.68 17.51
CA LEU A 289 -39.66 -29.59 17.75
C LEU A 289 -39.99 -29.71 19.26
N GLY A 290 -38.98 -29.59 20.12
CA GLY A 290 -39.13 -29.66 21.58
C GLY A 290 -39.71 -31.01 22.06
N ASN A 291 -40.23 -31.05 23.29
CA ASN A 291 -40.81 -32.26 23.89
C ASN A 291 -42.27 -32.53 23.44
N ASN A 292 -42.64 -32.17 22.22
CA ASN A 292 -44.01 -32.35 21.74
C ASN A 292 -44.27 -33.84 21.45
N SER A 293 -45.11 -34.48 22.27
CA SER A 293 -45.22 -35.96 22.29
C SER A 293 -45.71 -36.60 20.99
N SER A 294 -46.40 -35.83 20.13
CA SER A 294 -47.01 -36.35 18.89
C SER A 294 -46.12 -36.22 17.64
N TYR A 295 -45.09 -35.36 17.67
CA TYR A 295 -44.23 -35.03 16.52
C TYR A 295 -42.76 -34.89 16.95
N ALA A 296 -42.27 -35.89 17.68
CA ALA A 296 -40.89 -35.94 18.17
C ALA A 296 -39.98 -36.72 17.20
N LEU A 297 -38.68 -36.40 17.24
CA LEU A 297 -37.62 -37.21 16.62
C LEU A 297 -36.73 -37.80 17.73
N ASP A 298 -36.41 -39.10 17.63
CA ASP A 298 -35.60 -39.82 18.61
C ASP A 298 -34.09 -39.69 18.36
N LEU A 299 -33.67 -38.77 17.49
CA LEU A 299 -32.29 -38.53 17.06
C LEU A 299 -31.42 -37.91 18.16
N THR A 300 -31.44 -38.45 19.39
CA THR A 300 -30.81 -37.84 20.56
C THR A 300 -29.29 -37.86 20.51
N ASN A 301 -28.70 -38.80 19.76
CA ASN A 301 -27.24 -38.95 19.69
C ASN A 301 -26.65 -37.98 18.67
N GLU A 302 -25.45 -37.48 18.96
CA GLU A 302 -24.65 -36.70 18.01
C GLU A 302 -24.32 -37.52 16.77
N VAL A 303 -24.18 -36.85 15.63
CA VAL A 303 -23.75 -37.49 14.38
C VAL A 303 -22.34 -38.02 14.52
N ILE A 304 -22.14 -39.31 14.22
CA ILE A 304 -20.85 -39.99 14.36
C ILE A 304 -20.13 -39.99 13.02
N LEU A 305 -18.92 -39.43 12.98
CA LEU A 305 -18.02 -39.53 11.82
C LEU A 305 -16.78 -40.35 12.16
N LYS A 306 -16.59 -41.47 11.46
CA LYS A 306 -15.35 -42.23 11.46
C LYS A 306 -14.59 -41.92 10.18
N CYS A 307 -13.60 -41.04 10.27
CA CYS A 307 -12.76 -40.68 9.13
C CYS A 307 -11.38 -41.35 9.21
N ARG A 308 -10.95 -41.97 8.12
CA ARG A 308 -9.61 -42.55 7.94
C ARG A 308 -8.89 -41.83 6.79
N ASN A 309 -7.60 -41.58 6.95
CA ASN A 309 -6.75 -41.17 5.84
C ASN A 309 -6.14 -42.41 5.15
N ASP A 310 -5.70 -42.24 3.90
CA ASP A 310 -4.96 -43.27 3.15
C ASP A 310 -3.45 -43.27 3.44
N GLY A 311 -3.00 -42.45 4.39
CA GLY A 311 -1.60 -42.27 4.78
C GLY A 311 -0.81 -41.27 3.92
N SER A 312 -1.44 -40.63 2.93
CA SER A 312 -0.80 -39.64 2.04
C SER A 312 -0.65 -38.24 2.65
N TYR A 313 -1.42 -37.89 3.68
CA TYR A 313 -1.37 -36.60 4.37
C TYR A 313 -1.56 -36.75 5.88
N ILE A 314 -1.23 -35.70 6.63
CA ILE A 314 -1.53 -35.60 8.06
C ILE A 314 -2.63 -34.55 8.24
N PHE A 315 -3.78 -34.94 8.78
CA PHE A 315 -4.87 -34.00 9.05
C PHE A 315 -4.50 -33.08 10.21
N THR A 316 -4.69 -31.77 10.03
CA THR A 316 -4.54 -30.76 11.08
C THR A 316 -5.66 -29.75 10.97
N ASP A 317 -6.20 -29.31 12.11
CA ASP A 317 -7.20 -28.23 12.13
C ASP A 317 -6.59 -26.83 12.31
N LEU A 318 -5.32 -26.68 11.95
CA LEU A 318 -4.62 -25.41 12.04
C LEU A 318 -5.09 -24.46 10.94
N GLN A 319 -5.43 -23.23 11.34
CA GLN A 319 -5.92 -22.16 10.47
C GLN A 319 -5.06 -20.91 10.62
N ILE A 320 -4.85 -20.18 9.52
CA ILE A 320 -4.15 -18.88 9.54
C ILE A 320 -5.01 -17.91 10.34
N ASN A 321 -4.44 -17.37 11.42
CA ASN A 321 -5.13 -16.45 12.31
C ASN A 321 -4.50 -15.07 12.24
N LEU A 322 -5.32 -14.05 12.03
CA LEU A 322 -4.90 -12.65 11.97
C LEU A 322 -4.99 -11.98 13.35
N ASP A 323 -3.90 -11.37 13.82
CA ASP A 323 -3.93 -10.46 14.97
C ASP A 323 -4.59 -9.14 14.55
N TYR A 324 -5.90 -9.03 14.80
CA TYR A 324 -6.78 -7.96 14.32
C TYR A 324 -6.23 -6.56 14.57
N GLU A 325 -5.76 -6.27 15.79
CA GLU A 325 -5.21 -4.97 16.20
C GLU A 325 -3.97 -4.58 15.38
N LYS A 326 -3.06 -5.53 15.15
CA LYS A 326 -1.85 -5.29 14.38
C LYS A 326 -2.12 -5.13 12.90
N VAL A 327 -3.00 -5.97 12.34
CA VAL A 327 -3.42 -5.86 10.94
C VAL A 327 -4.09 -4.52 10.69
N LEU A 328 -4.95 -4.04 11.60
CA LEU A 328 -5.54 -2.71 11.53
C LEU A 328 -4.49 -1.59 11.60
N SER A 329 -3.55 -1.66 12.56
CA SER A 329 -2.49 -0.65 12.69
C SER A 329 -1.63 -0.50 11.42
N ILE A 330 -1.50 -1.60 10.67
CA ILE A 330 -0.77 -1.70 9.41
C ILE A 330 -1.62 -1.16 8.24
N LEU A 331 -2.89 -1.55 8.15
CA LEU A 331 -3.81 -1.09 7.09
C LEU A 331 -4.15 0.40 7.21
N MET A 332 -4.21 0.94 8.43
CA MET A 332 -4.40 2.37 8.69
C MET A 332 -3.13 3.19 8.44
N GLY A 333 -1.97 2.53 8.32
CA GLY A 333 -0.66 3.14 8.17
C GLY A 333 -0.08 3.04 6.76
N THR A 334 -0.83 3.49 5.73
CA THR A 334 -0.35 3.81 4.35
C THR A 334 0.64 2.83 3.70
N GLU A 335 0.13 2.06 2.72
CA GLU A 335 0.88 1.26 1.72
C GLU A 335 1.94 0.32 2.32
N LEU A 336 1.47 -0.90 2.63
CA LEU A 336 2.25 -1.99 3.22
C LEU A 336 3.60 -2.21 2.53
N TYR A 337 3.61 -2.18 1.18
CA TYR A 337 4.81 -2.35 0.38
C TYR A 337 4.71 -1.57 -0.95
N ASP A 338 5.71 -0.74 -1.23
CA ASP A 338 5.81 0.01 -2.50
C ASP A 338 6.19 -0.90 -3.70
N SER A 339 6.66 -2.12 -3.43
CA SER A 339 7.13 -3.09 -4.43
C SER A 339 6.95 -4.53 -3.95
N ALA A 340 6.53 -5.42 -4.85
CA ALA A 340 6.41 -6.85 -4.58
C ALA A 340 7.74 -7.51 -4.18
N ASN A 341 8.91 -6.91 -4.51
CA ASN A 341 10.24 -7.51 -4.26
C ASN A 341 10.64 -7.58 -2.77
N ILE A 342 9.89 -6.93 -1.88
CA ILE A 342 10.21 -6.84 -0.45
C ILE A 342 10.24 -8.20 0.26
N PHE A 343 9.51 -9.20 -0.23
CA PHE A 343 9.47 -10.52 0.42
C PHE A 343 10.85 -11.17 0.45
N ILE A 344 11.68 -10.96 -0.57
CA ILE A 344 13.06 -11.46 -0.64
C ILE A 344 13.87 -10.89 0.53
N ARG A 345 13.77 -9.59 0.78
CA ARG A 345 14.43 -8.91 1.91
C ARG A 345 13.95 -9.47 3.24
N GLU A 346 12.63 -9.64 3.43
CA GLU A 346 12.06 -10.18 4.67
C GLU A 346 12.50 -11.62 4.94
N LEU A 347 12.52 -12.48 3.92
CA LEU A 347 12.96 -13.87 4.05
C LEU A 347 14.47 -13.95 4.34
N ILE A 348 15.30 -13.13 3.70
CA ILE A 348 16.74 -13.07 3.98
C ILE A 348 16.99 -12.56 5.41
N GLN A 349 16.23 -11.56 5.89
CA GLN A 349 16.34 -11.09 7.28
C GLN A 349 15.97 -12.17 8.29
N ASN A 350 14.92 -12.94 8.03
CA ASN A 350 14.54 -14.07 8.88
C ASN A 350 15.63 -15.15 8.90
N ALA A 351 16.20 -15.49 7.73
CA ALA A 351 17.32 -16.42 7.61
C ALA A 351 18.56 -15.92 8.37
N TYR A 352 18.82 -14.60 8.32
CA TYR A 352 19.93 -13.96 9.01
C TYR A 352 19.79 -14.06 10.54
N ASP A 353 18.64 -13.67 11.08
CA ASP A 353 18.35 -13.76 12.50
C ASP A 353 18.41 -15.22 12.99
N ALA A 354 17.90 -16.17 12.19
CA ALA A 354 17.95 -17.60 12.50
C ALA A 354 19.39 -18.13 12.56
N CYS A 355 20.26 -17.69 11.64
CA CYS A 355 21.67 -18.04 11.65
C CYS A 355 22.40 -17.43 12.84
N LYS A 356 22.19 -16.15 13.14
CA LYS A 356 22.80 -15.47 14.30
C LYS A 356 22.42 -16.12 15.62
N MET A 357 21.14 -16.48 15.77
CA MET A 357 20.67 -17.22 16.95
C MET A 357 21.35 -18.58 17.08
N ARG A 358 21.52 -19.31 15.97
CA ARG A 358 22.22 -20.60 15.99
C ARG A 358 23.71 -20.44 16.28
N THR A 359 24.37 -19.42 15.75
CA THR A 359 25.78 -19.13 16.07
C THR A 359 25.97 -18.97 17.56
N GLU A 360 25.17 -18.12 18.21
CA GLU A 360 25.30 -17.90 19.64
C GLU A 360 24.97 -19.15 20.47
N LEU A 361 23.97 -19.94 20.07
CA LEU A 361 23.69 -21.22 20.73
C LEU A 361 24.84 -22.23 20.55
N SER A 362 25.42 -22.30 19.36
CA SER A 362 26.54 -23.21 19.06
C SER A 362 27.77 -22.82 19.89
N GLU A 363 28.04 -21.52 20.06
CA GLU A 363 29.09 -21.03 20.98
C GLU A 363 28.84 -21.45 22.44
N ARG A 364 27.58 -21.45 22.90
CA ARG A 364 27.24 -21.91 24.26
C ARG A 364 27.43 -23.41 24.46
N TYR A 365 27.35 -24.20 23.39
CA TYR A 365 27.50 -25.66 23.40
C TYR A 365 28.86 -26.13 22.90
N ASP A 366 29.80 -25.22 22.62
CA ASP A 366 31.10 -25.51 21.98
C ASP A 366 30.97 -26.32 20.66
N ASP A 367 29.90 -26.08 19.89
CA ASP A 367 29.62 -26.73 18.60
C ASP A 367 30.18 -25.89 17.44
N THR A 368 30.79 -26.55 16.45
CA THR A 368 31.34 -25.88 15.27
C THR A 368 30.25 -25.60 14.25
N PHE A 369 29.87 -24.32 14.10
CA PHE A 369 28.82 -23.89 13.18
C PHE A 369 29.32 -22.80 12.22
N VAL A 370 29.07 -22.98 10.93
CA VAL A 370 29.31 -21.96 9.90
C VAL A 370 27.96 -21.54 9.30
N PRO A 371 27.50 -20.30 9.54
CA PRO A 371 26.23 -19.83 9.02
C PRO A 371 26.26 -19.67 7.50
N LYS A 372 25.18 -20.08 6.83
CA LYS A 372 25.03 -20.03 5.38
C LYS A 372 23.57 -19.85 4.98
N ILE A 373 23.34 -18.98 4.00
CA ILE A 373 22.05 -18.79 3.35
C ILE A 373 22.17 -19.22 1.88
N SER A 374 21.18 -19.95 1.37
CA SER A 374 21.12 -20.44 -0.01
C SER A 374 19.80 -20.02 -0.64
N ILE A 375 19.86 -19.41 -1.82
CA ILE A 375 18.70 -18.99 -2.60
C ILE A 375 18.79 -19.69 -3.95
N THR A 376 17.76 -20.45 -4.34
CA THR A 376 17.71 -21.14 -5.62
C THR A 376 16.45 -20.75 -6.37
N TYR A 377 16.59 -20.37 -7.64
CA TYR A 377 15.48 -20.03 -8.52
C TYR A 377 15.58 -20.82 -9.82
N SER A 378 14.47 -21.41 -10.24
CA SER A 378 14.31 -22.05 -11.55
C SER A 378 13.31 -21.26 -12.38
N THR A 379 13.74 -20.76 -13.54
CA THR A 379 12.90 -20.05 -14.52
C THR A 379 12.01 -21.01 -15.30
N GLU A 380 12.38 -22.29 -15.41
CA GLU A 380 11.55 -23.31 -16.06
C GLU A 380 10.36 -23.70 -15.18
N SER A 381 10.60 -23.99 -13.90
CA SER A 381 9.55 -24.43 -12.99
C SER A 381 8.90 -23.27 -12.22
N LEU A 382 9.42 -22.05 -12.33
CA LEU A 382 9.01 -20.86 -11.57
C LEU A 382 9.08 -21.05 -10.04
N ILE A 383 10.04 -21.87 -9.58
CA ILE A 383 10.19 -22.17 -8.15
C ILE A 383 11.33 -21.34 -7.57
N LEU A 384 11.01 -20.52 -6.57
CA LEU A 384 11.98 -19.80 -5.75
C LEU A 384 12.06 -20.44 -4.36
N LYS A 385 13.26 -20.80 -3.94
CA LYS A 385 13.53 -21.44 -2.65
C LYS A 385 14.60 -20.67 -1.90
N ILE A 386 14.30 -20.33 -0.65
CA ILE A 386 15.22 -19.67 0.28
C ILE A 386 15.45 -20.61 1.46
N SER A 387 16.70 -20.97 1.70
CA SER A 387 17.09 -21.90 2.75
C SER A 387 18.21 -21.34 3.60
N ASP A 388 18.05 -21.43 4.91
CA ASP A 388 19.10 -21.20 5.88
C ASP A 388 19.50 -22.50 6.57
N ASN A 389 20.71 -22.54 7.11
CA ASN A 389 21.14 -23.55 8.07
C ASN A 389 21.06 -23.03 9.51
N GLY A 390 20.16 -22.08 9.81
CA GLY A 390 20.04 -21.45 11.11
C GLY A 390 19.35 -22.33 12.15
N ILE A 391 18.76 -21.70 13.16
CA ILE A 391 18.15 -22.37 14.32
C ILE A 391 16.98 -23.28 13.95
N GLY A 392 16.29 -23.02 12.83
CA GLY A 392 15.08 -23.74 12.44
C GLY A 392 13.87 -23.47 13.34
N ILE A 393 12.74 -24.10 13.00
CA ILE A 393 11.48 -23.99 13.74
C ILE A 393 10.93 -25.38 14.06
N ASP A 394 10.26 -25.48 15.20
CA ASP A 394 9.53 -26.65 15.64
C ASP A 394 8.02 -26.43 15.48
N GLU A 395 7.23 -27.47 15.75
CA GLU A 395 5.77 -27.44 15.72
C GLU A 395 5.17 -26.31 16.58
N SER A 396 5.73 -26.08 17.77
CA SER A 396 5.26 -25.07 18.71
C SER A 396 5.49 -23.65 18.19
N VAL A 397 6.67 -23.38 17.62
CA VAL A 397 7.02 -22.10 17.03
C VAL A 397 6.16 -21.83 15.80
N PHE A 398 5.94 -22.86 14.98
CA PHE A 398 5.09 -22.76 13.80
C PHE A 398 3.66 -22.33 14.16
N GLN A 399 3.02 -23.04 15.10
CA GLN A 399 1.65 -22.77 15.53
C GLN A 399 1.48 -21.44 16.27
N ASN A 400 2.50 -20.99 17.01
CA ASN A 400 2.38 -19.81 17.87
C ASN A 400 2.85 -18.50 17.24
N TYR A 401 3.71 -18.55 16.23
CA TYR A 401 4.34 -17.36 15.65
C TYR A 401 4.28 -17.27 14.13
N LEU A 402 4.32 -18.38 13.38
CA LEU A 402 4.21 -18.33 11.92
C LEU A 402 2.78 -18.28 11.42
N ILE A 403 1.91 -19.16 11.93
CA ILE A 403 0.47 -19.18 11.59
C ILE A 403 -0.27 -17.98 12.18
N LYS A 404 0.20 -17.47 13.33
CA LYS A 404 -0.40 -16.31 14.01
C LYS A 404 0.25 -15.01 13.53
N ILE A 405 -0.32 -14.47 12.47
CA ILE A 405 0.17 -13.26 11.81
C ILE A 405 0.26 -12.09 12.78
N GLY A 406 1.36 -11.34 12.71
CA GLY A 406 1.63 -10.19 13.58
C GLY A 406 2.28 -10.57 14.91
N LYS A 407 2.50 -11.85 15.20
CA LYS A 407 3.32 -12.29 16.34
C LYS A 407 4.73 -12.64 15.87
N SER A 408 5.74 -12.06 16.52
CA SER A 408 7.15 -12.41 16.28
C SER A 408 7.69 -13.23 17.44
N TYR A 409 8.36 -14.34 17.14
CA TYR A 409 9.07 -15.16 18.12
C TYR A 409 10.11 -14.34 18.90
N TYR A 410 10.78 -13.40 18.24
CA TYR A 410 11.82 -12.55 18.85
C TYR A 410 11.28 -11.55 19.88
N LYS A 411 9.96 -11.36 19.95
CA LYS A 411 9.28 -10.58 21.00
C LYS A 411 8.70 -11.45 22.13
N SER A 412 8.89 -12.77 22.05
CA SER A 412 8.40 -13.69 23.07
C SER A 412 9.17 -13.54 24.37
N LYS A 413 8.51 -13.82 25.50
CA LYS A 413 9.16 -13.87 26.81
C LYS A 413 10.29 -14.91 26.84
N SER A 414 10.11 -16.04 26.14
CA SER A 414 11.11 -17.11 26.06
C SER A 414 12.39 -16.65 25.36
N PHE A 415 12.29 -15.86 24.28
CA PHE A 415 13.45 -15.26 23.65
C PHE A 415 14.12 -14.23 24.56
N GLN A 416 13.35 -13.33 25.18
CA GLN A 416 13.88 -12.31 26.10
C GLN A 416 14.59 -12.90 27.32
N SER A 417 14.11 -14.02 27.85
CA SER A 417 14.74 -14.72 28.98
C SER A 417 16.00 -15.48 28.62
N ALA A 418 16.26 -15.75 27.34
CA ALA A 418 17.42 -16.52 26.88
C ALA A 418 18.71 -15.69 26.80
N ASP A 419 18.61 -14.37 27.04
CA ASP A 419 19.73 -13.41 27.12
C ASP A 419 20.69 -13.52 25.93
N PHE A 420 20.14 -13.46 24.71
CA PHE A 420 20.93 -13.44 23.48
C PHE A 420 21.64 -12.09 23.31
N ARG A 421 22.91 -12.12 22.92
CA ARG A 421 23.74 -10.93 22.65
C ARG A 421 23.36 -10.24 21.35
N PHE A 422 22.87 -10.99 20.36
CA PHE A 422 22.45 -10.39 19.08
C PHE A 422 21.06 -9.73 19.19
N SER A 423 20.86 -8.65 18.43
CA SER A 423 19.58 -7.95 18.39
C SER A 423 18.83 -8.29 17.09
N PRO A 424 17.66 -8.95 17.13
CA PRO A 424 16.95 -9.41 15.94
C PRO A 424 16.45 -8.25 15.07
N ILE A 425 16.44 -8.48 13.76
CA ILE A 425 15.94 -7.55 12.74
C ILE A 425 14.43 -7.73 12.56
N SER A 426 13.95 -8.98 12.55
CA SER A 426 12.58 -9.38 12.23
C SER A 426 11.61 -9.27 13.41
N ASN A 427 11.16 -8.04 13.69
CA ASN A 427 10.39 -7.73 14.90
C ASN A 427 8.86 -7.63 14.71
N PHE A 428 8.35 -7.71 13.47
CA PHE A 428 6.94 -7.43 13.17
C PHE A 428 6.05 -8.67 13.02
N GLY A 429 6.60 -9.80 12.57
CA GLY A 429 5.83 -11.04 12.39
C GLY A 429 4.86 -11.02 11.20
N ILE A 430 5.14 -10.20 10.17
CA ILE A 430 4.31 -10.07 8.96
C ILE A 430 5.05 -10.45 7.67
N GLY A 431 6.37 -10.71 7.74
CA GLY A 431 7.21 -10.96 6.57
C GLY A 431 6.74 -12.16 5.75
N ILE A 432 6.16 -13.19 6.37
CA ILE A 432 5.67 -14.37 5.65
C ILE A 432 4.48 -14.05 4.73
N ILE A 433 3.63 -13.07 5.07
CA ILE A 433 2.48 -12.68 4.23
C ILE A 433 2.94 -12.02 2.94
N SER A 434 4.07 -11.31 2.97
CA SER A 434 4.60 -10.66 1.77
C SER A 434 4.87 -11.67 0.63
N CYS A 435 5.06 -12.96 0.95
CA CYS A 435 5.19 -14.03 -0.04
C CYS A 435 3.89 -14.29 -0.83
N PHE A 436 2.71 -14.06 -0.24
CA PHE A 436 1.43 -14.21 -0.93
C PHE A 436 1.20 -13.16 -2.02
N MET A 437 2.00 -12.09 -2.05
CA MET A 437 1.98 -11.13 -3.16
C MET A 437 2.52 -11.73 -4.47
N VAL A 438 3.36 -12.77 -4.37
CA VAL A 438 4.09 -13.35 -5.50
C VAL A 438 3.82 -14.84 -5.72
N SER A 439 3.13 -15.50 -4.78
CA SER A 439 2.77 -16.92 -4.84
C SER A 439 1.41 -17.15 -4.17
N ASP A 440 0.62 -18.14 -4.62
CA ASP A 440 -0.63 -18.52 -3.94
C ASP A 440 -0.40 -19.53 -2.80
N SER A 441 0.81 -20.08 -2.70
CA SER A 441 1.16 -21.07 -1.67
C SER A 441 2.56 -20.83 -1.11
N ILE A 442 2.75 -21.16 0.16
CA ILE A 442 4.03 -21.08 0.86
C ILE A 442 4.31 -22.44 1.47
N GLU A 443 5.30 -23.15 0.93
CA GLU A 443 5.76 -24.42 1.48
C GLU A 443 6.93 -24.16 2.43
N ILE A 444 6.84 -24.69 3.64
CA ILE A 444 7.79 -24.48 4.74
C ILE A 444 8.25 -25.84 5.23
N GLU A 445 9.53 -26.12 5.10
CA GLU A 445 10.17 -27.31 5.64
C GLU A 445 11.31 -26.91 6.57
N SER A 446 11.26 -27.32 7.83
CA SER A 446 12.22 -26.86 8.84
C SER A 446 12.54 -27.90 9.88
N THR A 447 13.72 -27.79 10.48
CA THR A 447 14.14 -28.63 11.59
C THR A 447 14.88 -27.80 12.60
N LYS A 448 14.35 -27.75 13.82
CA LYS A 448 14.91 -26.93 14.89
C LYS A 448 16.13 -27.58 15.52
N TYR A 449 17.14 -26.77 15.80
CA TYR A 449 18.33 -27.15 16.56
C TYR A 449 18.15 -26.78 18.03
N TYR A 450 18.29 -27.76 18.93
CA TYR A 450 18.32 -27.52 20.38
C TYR A 450 19.69 -27.80 21.02
N GLY A 451 20.59 -28.43 20.27
CA GLY A 451 21.92 -28.83 20.68
C GLY A 451 22.44 -30.02 19.85
N PRO A 452 23.71 -30.41 20.02
CA PRO A 452 24.36 -31.43 19.18
C PRO A 452 23.87 -32.86 19.42
N LEU A 453 23.26 -33.14 20.58
CA LEU A 453 22.78 -34.48 20.97
C LEU A 453 21.31 -34.74 20.63
N ASP A 454 20.61 -33.75 20.04
CA ASP A 454 19.17 -33.84 19.82
C ASP A 454 18.83 -34.56 18.51
N THR A 455 17.71 -35.28 18.52
CA THR A 455 17.19 -35.96 17.33
C THR A 455 16.43 -34.96 16.45
N PRO A 456 16.80 -34.79 15.16
CA PRO A 456 16.10 -33.87 14.27
C PRO A 456 14.63 -34.28 14.08
N THR A 457 13.69 -33.45 14.53
CA THR A 457 12.25 -33.62 14.28
C THR A 457 11.80 -32.60 13.24
N PRO A 458 11.77 -32.96 11.95
CA PRO A 458 11.42 -32.00 10.91
C PRO A 458 9.90 -31.75 10.87
N ILE A 459 9.54 -30.53 10.50
CA ILE A 459 8.17 -30.13 10.19
C ILE A 459 8.06 -29.77 8.71
N HIS A 460 6.91 -30.06 8.10
CA HIS A 460 6.61 -29.69 6.71
C HIS A 460 5.16 -29.27 6.59
N TYR A 461 4.98 -28.01 6.22
CA TYR A 461 3.70 -27.34 6.12
C TYR A 461 3.54 -26.59 4.82
N ILE A 462 2.32 -26.55 4.30
CA ILE A 462 1.95 -25.74 3.15
C ILE A 462 0.80 -24.82 3.57
N LEU A 463 1.01 -23.52 3.37
CA LEU A 463 0.03 -22.47 3.58
C LEU A 463 -0.52 -22.06 2.22
N ASN A 464 -1.82 -22.18 1.99
CA ASN A 464 -2.47 -21.71 0.76
C ASN A 464 -3.28 -20.46 1.04
N LEU A 465 -3.26 -19.50 0.12
CA LEU A 465 -3.97 -18.22 0.27
C LEU A 465 -5.50 -18.40 0.33
N HIS A 466 -6.02 -19.32 -0.49
CA HIS A 466 -7.45 -19.55 -0.66
C HIS A 466 -8.03 -20.55 0.35
N ASP A 467 -7.18 -21.32 1.02
CA ASP A 467 -7.61 -22.28 2.02
C ASP A 467 -7.59 -21.63 3.39
N ARG A 468 -8.62 -21.88 4.20
CA ARG A 468 -8.64 -21.42 5.61
C ARG A 468 -7.70 -22.22 6.51
N PHE A 469 -6.99 -23.21 5.99
CA PHE A 469 -6.23 -24.18 6.76
C PHE A 469 -4.82 -24.43 6.20
N THR A 470 -3.99 -25.05 7.03
CA THR A 470 -2.62 -25.43 6.66
C THR A 470 -2.53 -26.93 6.38
N GLU A 471 -1.90 -27.32 5.28
CA GLU A 471 -1.65 -28.74 4.97
C GLU A 471 -0.36 -29.20 5.65
N LYS A 472 -0.40 -30.31 6.39
CA LYS A 472 0.78 -30.94 6.99
C LYS A 472 1.21 -32.16 6.16
N ARG A 473 2.48 -32.20 5.80
CA ARG A 473 3.10 -33.31 5.06
C ARG A 473 4.17 -34.01 5.90
N LYS A 474 4.53 -35.22 5.48
CA LYS A 474 5.69 -35.92 6.03
C LYS A 474 6.95 -35.29 5.45
N SER A 475 7.80 -34.76 6.33
CA SER A 475 9.11 -34.25 5.93
C SER A 475 10.15 -35.38 5.86
N VAL A 476 11.08 -35.26 4.92
CA VAL A 476 12.28 -36.09 4.83
C VAL A 476 13.56 -35.29 5.12
N LYS A 477 13.42 -34.05 5.59
CA LYS A 477 14.55 -33.17 5.91
C LYS A 477 15.34 -33.72 7.09
N SER A 478 16.64 -33.91 6.87
CA SER A 478 17.60 -34.39 7.88
C SER A 478 18.49 -33.28 8.46
N ASN A 479 18.55 -32.12 7.81
CA ASN A 479 19.43 -31.01 8.18
C ASN A 479 18.68 -29.93 8.97
N PHE A 480 19.33 -29.34 9.96
CA PHE A 480 18.80 -28.20 10.72
C PHE A 480 18.68 -26.93 9.86
N GLY A 481 17.74 -26.06 10.25
CA GLY A 481 17.44 -24.79 9.57
C GLY A 481 16.10 -24.82 8.86
N THR A 482 15.76 -23.72 8.18
CA THR A 482 14.46 -23.55 7.51
C THR A 482 14.63 -23.45 6.01
N THR A 483 13.67 -23.98 5.28
CA THR A 483 13.53 -23.87 3.84
C THR A 483 12.12 -23.39 3.53
N ILE A 484 12.02 -22.31 2.78
CA ILE A 484 10.76 -21.77 2.25
C ILE A 484 10.80 -21.91 0.74
N THR A 485 9.79 -22.57 0.18
CA THR A 485 9.61 -22.77 -1.26
C THR A 485 8.35 -22.03 -1.71
N LEU A 486 8.48 -21.25 -2.77
CA LEU A 486 7.42 -20.45 -3.37
C LEU A 486 7.28 -20.82 -4.85
N GLN A 487 6.06 -21.12 -5.27
CA GLN A 487 5.69 -21.24 -6.68
C GLN A 487 5.31 -19.85 -7.19
N LEU A 488 6.17 -19.18 -7.95
CA LEU A 488 5.92 -17.81 -8.38
C LEU A 488 4.78 -17.74 -9.40
N LYS A 489 3.95 -16.70 -9.29
CA LYS A 489 2.94 -16.34 -10.29
C LYS A 489 3.63 -15.95 -11.60
N GLU A 490 3.04 -16.31 -12.73
CA GLU A 490 3.57 -16.00 -14.07
C GLU A 490 3.80 -14.48 -14.27
N ASP A 491 2.87 -13.65 -13.80
CA ASP A 491 2.96 -12.18 -13.86
C ASP A 491 4.14 -11.60 -13.07
N TYR A 492 4.58 -12.29 -12.02
CA TYR A 492 5.73 -11.88 -11.22
C TYR A 492 7.02 -12.47 -11.79
N ALA A 493 7.00 -13.74 -12.19
CA ALA A 493 8.12 -14.40 -12.86
C ALA A 493 8.56 -13.66 -14.13
N SER A 494 7.62 -13.20 -14.95
CA SER A 494 7.90 -12.38 -16.13
C SER A 494 8.56 -11.03 -15.82
N LYS A 495 8.37 -10.49 -14.60
CA LYS A 495 9.06 -9.29 -14.11
C LYS A 495 10.43 -9.60 -13.52
N LEU A 496 10.65 -10.85 -13.11
CA LEU A 496 11.85 -11.34 -12.46
C LEU A 496 12.82 -11.92 -13.51
N GLU A 497 13.30 -11.09 -14.44
CA GLU A 497 14.34 -11.50 -15.40
C GLU A 497 15.67 -11.80 -14.67
N ASN A 498 16.56 -12.60 -15.28
CA ASN A 498 17.72 -13.25 -14.63
C ASN A 498 18.64 -12.33 -13.79
N ASP A 499 18.87 -11.07 -14.19
CA ASP A 499 19.71 -10.14 -13.43
C ASP A 499 18.96 -9.37 -12.33
N SER A 500 17.63 -9.48 -12.25
CA SER A 500 16.82 -8.75 -11.27
C SER A 500 16.96 -9.29 -9.85
N LEU A 501 17.06 -10.61 -9.65
CA LEU A 501 17.11 -11.21 -8.31
C LEU A 501 18.44 -10.90 -7.60
N LEU A 502 19.56 -11.02 -8.31
CA LEU A 502 20.88 -10.61 -7.83
C LEU A 502 20.88 -9.12 -7.46
N ASN A 503 20.35 -8.28 -8.34
CA ASN A 503 20.22 -6.84 -8.10
C ASN A 503 19.34 -6.52 -6.89
N ILE A 504 18.20 -7.21 -6.70
CA ILE A 504 17.33 -7.03 -5.54
C ILE A 504 18.07 -7.36 -4.25
N ILE A 505 18.84 -8.46 -4.20
CA ILE A 505 19.62 -8.85 -3.02
C ILE A 505 20.73 -7.81 -2.74
N GLN A 506 21.47 -7.40 -3.77
CA GLN A 506 22.53 -6.40 -3.66
C GLN A 506 22.00 -5.00 -3.32
N GLN A 507 20.78 -4.66 -3.71
CA GLN A 507 20.12 -3.41 -3.30
C GLN A 507 19.60 -3.48 -1.87
N SER A 508 19.19 -4.67 -1.42
CA SER A 508 18.65 -4.88 -0.07
C SER A 508 19.72 -4.87 1.03
N MET A 509 20.98 -5.09 0.68
CA MET A 509 22.09 -5.20 1.64
C MET A 509 23.29 -4.36 1.20
N ASN A 510 24.02 -3.80 2.16
CA ASN A 510 25.24 -3.04 1.88
C ASN A 510 26.47 -3.97 1.79
N TYR A 511 26.52 -4.97 2.66
CA TYR A 511 27.50 -6.06 2.68
C TYR A 511 26.85 -7.31 3.31
N GLN A 512 27.48 -8.48 3.19
CA GLN A 512 26.97 -9.77 3.66
C GLN A 512 27.93 -10.36 4.71
N GLU A 513 27.63 -10.14 6.00
CA GLU A 513 28.39 -10.81 7.07
C GLU A 513 28.12 -12.33 7.11
N ILE A 514 26.93 -12.79 6.70
CA ILE A 514 26.63 -14.21 6.44
C ILE A 514 26.61 -14.42 4.91
N PRO A 515 27.39 -15.37 4.36
CA PRO A 515 27.47 -15.59 2.93
C PRO A 515 26.12 -16.08 2.35
N ILE A 516 25.75 -15.52 1.19
CA ILE A 516 24.55 -15.89 0.43
C ILE A 516 24.98 -16.55 -0.87
N ASN A 517 24.62 -17.82 -1.03
CA ASN A 517 24.81 -18.54 -2.29
C ASN A 517 23.51 -18.46 -3.10
N LEU A 518 23.54 -17.76 -4.22
CA LEU A 518 22.44 -17.65 -5.17
C LEU A 518 22.67 -18.60 -6.34
N THR A 519 21.68 -19.40 -6.71
CA THR A 519 21.71 -20.28 -7.90
C THR A 519 20.49 -19.99 -8.77
N ILE A 520 20.70 -19.61 -10.02
CA ILE A 520 19.63 -19.34 -11.00
C ILE A 520 19.83 -20.24 -12.21
N ASP A 521 18.91 -21.18 -12.42
CA ASP A 521 18.88 -22.25 -13.45
C ASP A 521 20.08 -23.20 -13.45
N ASP A 522 21.32 -22.69 -13.39
CA ASP A 522 22.59 -23.39 -13.14
C ASP A 522 23.73 -22.41 -12.75
N ASN A 523 23.51 -21.11 -12.84
CA ASN A 523 24.49 -20.07 -12.54
C ASN A 523 24.61 -19.84 -11.04
N VAL A 524 25.79 -20.06 -10.48
CA VAL A 524 26.07 -19.88 -9.05
C VAL A 524 26.77 -18.54 -8.81
N HIS A 525 26.15 -17.69 -8.01
CA HIS A 525 26.70 -16.43 -7.53
C HIS A 525 26.93 -16.51 -6.01
N CYS A 526 28.14 -16.19 -5.56
CA CYS A 526 28.48 -16.13 -4.13
C CYS A 526 28.60 -14.66 -3.70
N LEU A 527 27.73 -14.24 -2.78
CA LEU A 527 27.73 -12.89 -2.20
C LEU A 527 28.37 -12.95 -0.81
N ASN A 528 29.56 -12.37 -0.67
CA ASN A 528 30.37 -12.43 0.55
C ASN A 528 31.13 -11.12 0.83
N LYS A 529 30.57 -9.96 0.42
CA LYS A 529 31.19 -8.66 0.68
C LYS A 529 31.28 -8.45 2.19
N LYS A 530 32.49 -8.27 2.74
CA LYS A 530 32.72 -8.23 4.20
C LYS A 530 32.67 -6.84 4.81
N SER A 531 32.84 -5.78 4.02
CA SER A 531 32.89 -4.40 4.52
C SER A 531 32.41 -3.40 3.46
N ILE A 532 32.18 -2.16 3.90
CA ILE A 532 31.84 -1.04 3.02
C ILE A 532 33.12 -0.52 2.36
N SER A 533 33.32 -0.84 1.09
CA SER A 533 34.43 -0.34 0.28
C SER A 533 34.07 0.94 -0.46
N ILE A 534 35.00 1.89 -0.54
CA ILE A 534 34.92 3.04 -1.44
C ILE A 534 35.21 2.56 -2.86
N PRO A 535 34.38 2.89 -3.88
CA PRO A 535 34.70 2.60 -5.28
C PRO A 535 36.04 3.23 -5.67
N GLU A 536 36.96 2.45 -6.24
CA GLU A 536 38.30 2.94 -6.63
C GLU A 536 38.21 4.16 -7.55
N GLU A 537 37.24 4.17 -8.46
CA GLU A 537 36.95 5.27 -9.38
C GLU A 537 36.79 6.61 -8.67
N TYR A 538 36.20 6.63 -7.47
CA TYR A 538 35.96 7.86 -6.72
C TYR A 538 37.24 8.50 -6.19
N THR A 539 38.27 7.70 -5.92
CA THR A 539 39.56 8.19 -5.43
C THR A 539 40.34 9.00 -6.47
N HIS A 540 39.98 8.85 -7.76
CA HIS A 540 40.62 9.54 -8.87
C HIS A 540 39.90 10.80 -9.34
N ILE A 541 38.74 11.13 -8.74
CA ILE A 541 37.96 12.31 -9.13
C ILE A 541 38.41 13.52 -8.31
N ASN A 542 38.79 14.59 -9.01
CA ASN A 542 39.13 15.87 -8.39
C ASN A 542 37.91 16.55 -7.76
N ASN A 543 38.12 17.41 -6.76
CA ASN A 543 37.07 18.18 -6.08
C ASN A 543 35.99 17.33 -5.40
N ILE A 544 36.38 16.18 -4.84
CA ILE A 544 35.58 15.39 -3.90
C ILE A 544 36.35 15.30 -2.57
N ALA A 545 35.64 15.26 -1.45
CA ALA A 545 36.18 14.84 -0.17
C ALA A 545 35.52 13.52 0.27
N ILE A 546 36.33 12.52 0.61
CA ILE A 546 35.86 11.22 1.10
C ILE A 546 36.32 11.08 2.55
N PHE A 547 35.37 10.93 3.47
CA PHE A 547 35.62 10.81 4.90
C PHE A 547 35.26 9.41 5.37
N GLU A 548 36.25 8.63 5.77
CA GLU A 548 36.03 7.36 6.45
C GLU A 548 35.71 7.63 7.92
N ILE A 549 34.66 6.96 8.41
CA ILE A 549 34.31 6.97 9.83
C ILE A 549 35.19 5.91 10.49
N GLU A 550 36.08 6.35 11.38
CA GLU A 550 36.87 5.44 12.22
C GLU A 550 35.93 4.51 13.00
N GLU A 551 36.23 3.21 13.02
CA GLU A 551 35.33 2.16 13.50
C GLU A 551 34.85 2.46 14.93
N GLN A 552 33.56 2.81 15.06
CA GLN A 552 32.89 2.95 16.34
C GLN A 552 31.94 1.77 16.54
N ASP A 553 31.69 1.40 17.80
CA ASP A 553 30.84 0.25 18.17
C ASP A 553 29.42 0.25 17.54
N TRP A 554 28.93 1.41 17.08
CA TRP A 554 27.57 1.58 16.58
C TRP A 554 27.45 2.12 15.15
N ILE A 555 28.54 2.61 14.52
CA ILE A 555 28.53 3.16 13.16
C ILE A 555 29.86 2.92 12.43
N GLU A 556 29.76 2.56 11.16
CA GLU A 556 30.89 2.36 10.26
C GLU A 556 30.55 2.84 8.84
N GLY A 557 31.59 3.11 8.04
CA GLY A 557 31.45 3.40 6.61
C GLY A 557 32.13 4.71 6.19
N ASN A 558 31.58 5.36 5.16
CA ASN A 558 32.15 6.58 4.60
C ASN A 558 31.08 7.61 4.19
N ILE A 559 31.51 8.88 4.19
CA ILE A 559 30.73 10.03 3.77
C ILE A 559 31.47 10.72 2.62
N ILE A 560 30.78 10.96 1.51
CA ILE A 560 31.35 11.56 0.30
C ILE A 560 30.70 12.93 0.09
N VAL A 561 31.51 13.98 0.00
CA VAL A 561 31.08 15.36 -0.25
C VAL A 561 31.62 15.82 -1.60
N TYR A 562 30.76 16.37 -2.45
CA TYR A 562 31.10 16.67 -3.85
C TYR A 562 30.37 17.89 -4.43
N GLN A 563 30.82 18.35 -5.60
CA GLN A 563 30.24 19.47 -6.34
C GLN A 563 29.10 19.05 -7.28
N SER A 564 28.20 19.98 -7.61
CA SER A 564 27.05 19.73 -8.51
C SER A 564 27.40 19.06 -9.85
N GLN A 565 28.59 19.34 -10.41
CA GLN A 565 29.06 18.72 -11.65
C GLN A 565 29.24 17.19 -11.56
N HIS A 566 29.40 16.63 -10.36
CA HIS A 566 29.62 15.20 -10.13
C HIS A 566 28.35 14.45 -9.71
N GLN A 567 27.20 15.11 -9.62
CA GLN A 567 25.94 14.51 -9.16
C GLN A 567 25.46 13.32 -10.00
N THR A 568 25.78 13.30 -11.29
CA THR A 568 25.43 12.18 -12.17
C THR A 568 26.36 10.98 -12.02
N ILE A 569 27.57 11.18 -11.48
CA ILE A 569 28.61 10.16 -11.34
C ILE A 569 28.56 9.56 -9.93
N ILE A 570 28.49 10.41 -8.92
CA ILE A 570 28.46 10.01 -7.52
C ILE A 570 27.00 9.84 -7.14
N SER A 571 26.55 8.59 -7.18
CA SER A 571 25.17 8.23 -6.84
C SER A 571 25.12 6.85 -6.17
N GLY A 572 23.97 6.54 -5.55
CA GLY A 572 23.71 5.21 -5.03
C GLY A 572 24.26 4.91 -3.63
N GLY A 573 24.48 5.93 -2.80
CA GLY A 573 24.86 5.72 -1.42
C GLY A 573 23.76 5.09 -0.60
N LYS A 574 24.17 4.17 0.27
CA LYS A 574 23.27 3.33 1.07
C LYS A 574 23.47 3.59 2.56
N VAL A 575 22.38 3.95 3.21
CA VAL A 575 22.27 3.90 4.68
C VAL A 575 21.64 2.58 5.05
N SER A 576 22.38 1.80 5.82
CA SER A 576 22.01 0.46 6.26
C SER A 576 21.94 0.36 7.78
N GLN A 577 21.13 -0.56 8.27
CA GLN A 577 21.09 -0.96 9.68
C GLN A 577 21.22 -2.47 9.75
N GLN A 578 22.20 -2.93 10.52
CA GLN A 578 22.55 -4.34 10.62
C GLN A 578 22.72 -5.00 9.23
N CYS A 579 23.47 -4.35 8.35
CA CYS A 579 23.76 -4.72 6.95
C CYS A 579 22.62 -4.52 5.95
N PHE A 580 21.36 -4.32 6.38
CA PHE A 580 20.23 -4.15 5.46
C PHE A 580 19.96 -2.68 5.14
N ALA A 581 19.82 -2.37 3.85
CA ALA A 581 19.54 -1.01 3.39
C ALA A 581 18.17 -0.53 3.88
N ILE A 582 18.12 0.71 4.38
CA ILE A 582 16.88 1.39 4.80
C ILE A 582 16.28 2.19 3.63
N SER A 583 17.14 2.79 2.81
CA SER A 583 16.77 3.58 1.63
C SER A 583 17.72 3.25 0.48
N GLN A 584 17.19 3.34 -0.75
CA GLN A 584 17.97 3.20 -1.98
C GLN A 584 18.76 4.47 -2.32
N SER A 585 18.44 5.61 -1.71
CA SER A 585 19.19 6.86 -1.85
C SER A 585 19.38 7.54 -0.51
N SER A 586 20.64 7.73 -0.11
CA SER A 586 20.99 8.42 1.12
C SER A 586 20.55 9.90 1.12
N SER A 587 20.53 10.53 -0.05
CA SER A 587 20.13 11.93 -0.24
C SER A 587 18.69 12.25 0.22
N GLN A 588 17.80 11.26 0.21
CA GLN A 588 16.40 11.41 0.58
C GLN A 588 16.16 11.38 2.10
N LEU A 589 17.17 10.98 2.89
CA LEU A 589 17.04 10.81 4.34
C LEU A 589 17.25 12.10 5.12
N GLY A 590 17.69 13.20 4.48
CA GLY A 590 17.87 14.49 5.17
C GLY A 590 18.99 14.49 6.23
N LEU A 591 19.96 13.58 6.11
CA LEU A 591 21.14 13.50 6.96
C LEU A 591 22.19 14.57 6.65
N ALA A 592 22.24 15.05 5.40
CA ALA A 592 23.20 16.07 4.98
C ALA A 592 22.99 17.39 5.72
N PRO A 593 24.08 18.05 6.17
CA PRO A 593 24.01 19.42 6.66
C PRO A 593 23.44 20.36 5.60
N VAL A 594 22.55 21.27 6.01
CA VAL A 594 21.80 22.13 5.07
C VAL A 594 22.70 23.10 4.32
N TRP A 595 23.87 23.41 4.88
CA TRP A 595 24.87 24.31 4.27
C TRP A 595 25.78 23.64 3.24
N MET A 596 25.70 22.31 3.05
CA MET A 596 26.45 21.60 2.01
C MET A 596 25.60 21.40 0.74
N GLN A 597 26.25 21.38 -0.43
CA GLN A 597 25.58 21.14 -1.72
C GLN A 597 25.14 19.69 -1.88
N HIS A 598 26.10 18.77 -1.87
CA HIS A 598 25.87 17.36 -2.16
C HIS A 598 26.70 16.49 -1.22
N CYS A 599 26.00 15.59 -0.53
CA CYS A 599 26.60 14.60 0.36
C CYS A 599 25.94 13.24 0.10
N GLU A 600 26.77 12.21 -0.02
CA GLU A 600 26.34 10.83 -0.16
C GLU A 600 26.86 10.02 1.02
N PHE A 601 26.02 9.14 1.58
CA PHE A 601 26.32 8.36 2.77
C PHE A 601 26.35 6.87 2.43
N ASN A 602 27.47 6.22 2.74
CA ASN A 602 27.63 4.77 2.71
C ASN A 602 27.91 4.30 4.13
N ILE A 603 26.87 4.17 4.95
CA ILE A 603 27.02 3.89 6.38
C ILE A 603 26.20 2.69 6.81
N ASN A 604 26.69 1.95 7.79
CA ASN A 604 25.97 0.89 8.46
C ASN A 604 25.86 1.20 9.96
N ILE A 605 24.66 1.04 10.50
CA ILE A 605 24.33 1.34 11.90
C ILE A 605 24.07 0.04 12.64
N SER A 606 24.70 -0.10 13.80
CA SER A 606 24.62 -1.27 14.68
C SER A 606 24.00 -0.91 16.03
N PRO A 607 23.44 -1.89 16.77
CA PRO A 607 22.93 -1.67 18.13
C PRO A 607 24.01 -1.05 19.04
N PRO A 608 23.65 -0.18 20.02
CA PRO A 608 22.30 0.04 20.55
C PRO A 608 21.49 1.14 19.86
N ARG A 609 22.08 1.91 18.93
CA ARG A 609 21.46 3.11 18.32
C ARG A 609 20.60 2.79 17.11
N LYS A 610 19.68 1.83 17.25
CA LYS A 610 18.78 1.43 16.15
C LYS A 610 17.83 2.56 15.78
N LEU A 611 17.80 2.90 14.50
CA LEU A 611 16.79 3.78 13.91
C LEU A 611 15.43 3.10 13.91
N GLN A 612 14.40 3.86 14.31
CA GLN A 612 13.01 3.42 14.19
C GLN A 612 12.54 3.60 12.75
N LEU A 613 12.05 2.51 12.17
CA LEU A 613 11.54 2.47 10.80
C LEU A 613 10.02 2.41 10.79
N LYS A 614 9.39 3.00 9.77
CA LYS A 614 7.98 2.74 9.46
C LYS A 614 7.77 1.27 9.08
N ALA A 615 6.51 0.81 9.10
CA ALA A 615 6.17 -0.59 8.81
C ALA A 615 6.70 -1.08 7.44
N ASN A 616 6.69 -0.22 6.42
CA ASN A 616 7.24 -0.50 5.09
C ASN A 616 8.78 -0.52 5.00
N ARG A 617 9.49 -0.20 6.10
CA ARG A 617 10.95 -0.22 6.25
C ARG A 617 11.76 0.62 5.24
N ASN A 618 11.10 1.58 4.57
CA ASN A 618 11.70 2.46 3.56
C ASN A 618 11.86 3.91 4.03
N LYS A 619 11.26 4.27 5.18
CA LYS A 619 11.32 5.61 5.77
C LYS A 619 11.67 5.54 7.25
N ILE A 620 12.52 6.45 7.68
CA ILE A 620 12.91 6.62 9.08
C ILE A 620 11.85 7.46 9.79
N ILE A 621 11.53 7.08 11.04
CA ILE A 621 10.72 7.90 11.94
C ILE A 621 11.68 8.88 12.63
N GLU A 622 11.39 10.18 12.55
CA GLU A 622 12.17 11.20 13.25
C GLU A 622 11.99 11.02 14.77
N ASN A 623 12.98 10.40 15.40
CA ASN A 623 13.08 10.16 16.84
C ASN A 623 14.43 10.65 17.39
N ASP A 624 14.64 10.50 18.70
CA ASP A 624 15.88 10.96 19.35
C ASP A 624 17.15 10.33 18.76
N ASP A 625 17.11 9.05 18.37
CA ASP A 625 18.27 8.37 17.75
C ASP A 625 18.57 8.90 16.34
N PHE A 626 17.54 9.24 15.55
CA PHE A 626 17.73 9.88 14.25
C PHE A 626 18.30 11.29 14.38
N ILE A 627 17.82 12.08 15.36
CA ILE A 627 18.35 13.41 15.67
C ILE A 627 19.80 13.30 16.12
N PHE A 628 20.12 12.30 16.95
CA PHE A 628 21.47 12.00 17.38
C PHE A 628 22.39 11.69 16.20
N LEU A 629 21.99 10.79 15.28
CA LEU A 629 22.75 10.48 14.07
C LEU A 629 23.03 11.73 13.23
N LYS A 630 22.01 12.58 13.04
CA LYS A 630 22.15 13.83 12.28
C LYS A 630 23.15 14.78 12.93
N ASN A 631 23.09 14.95 14.25
CA ASN A 631 24.04 15.78 14.98
C ASN A 631 25.45 15.19 14.96
N PHE A 632 25.60 13.87 15.08
CA PHE A 632 26.88 13.18 14.95
C PHE A 632 27.53 13.44 13.59
N ILE A 633 26.79 13.23 12.49
CA ILE A 633 27.27 13.48 11.12
C ILE A 633 27.67 14.95 10.95
N LEU A 634 26.85 15.88 11.46
CA LEU A 634 27.15 17.31 11.41
C LEU A 634 28.46 17.64 12.12
N GLU A 635 28.63 17.17 13.35
CA GLU A 635 29.83 17.43 14.15
C GLU A 635 31.07 16.76 13.56
N PHE A 636 30.95 15.53 13.07
CA PHE A 636 32.01 14.80 12.39
C PHE A 636 32.51 15.56 11.14
N LEU A 637 31.59 16.06 10.31
CA LEU A 637 31.94 16.85 9.14
C LEU A 637 32.59 18.18 9.52
N ILE A 638 32.10 18.85 10.56
CA ILE A 638 32.73 20.07 11.09
C ILE A 638 34.18 19.78 11.50
N GLU A 639 34.43 18.72 12.26
CA GLU A 639 35.77 18.35 12.70
C GLU A 639 36.71 18.07 11.52
N LYS A 640 36.26 17.28 10.52
CA LYS A 640 37.06 16.97 9.33
C LYS A 640 37.37 18.22 8.50
N PHE A 641 36.42 19.13 8.31
CA PHE A 641 36.66 20.39 7.58
C PHE A 641 37.39 21.46 8.40
N ASP A 642 37.41 21.36 9.74
CA ASP A 642 38.21 22.25 10.60
C ASP A 642 39.68 21.80 10.67
N SER A 643 40.00 20.59 10.22
CA SER A 643 41.37 20.08 10.06
C SER A 643 42.11 20.81 8.92
N SER A 644 43.45 20.85 9.01
CA SER A 644 44.30 21.55 8.03
C SER A 644 44.27 20.93 6.63
N GLU A 645 43.88 19.65 6.51
CA GLU A 645 43.87 18.90 5.26
C GLU A 645 42.78 19.39 4.29
N TYR A 646 41.60 19.71 4.81
CA TYR A 646 40.42 20.09 4.02
C TYR A 646 40.03 21.57 4.13
N GLU A 647 40.81 22.36 4.86
CA GLU A 647 40.55 23.79 5.14
C GLU A 647 40.27 24.61 3.87
N ASN A 648 41.04 24.38 2.80
CA ASN A 648 40.92 25.13 1.55
C ASN A 648 39.80 24.61 0.63
N MET A 649 39.24 23.43 0.90
CA MET A 649 38.22 22.80 0.07
C MET A 649 36.79 23.16 0.49
N LEU A 650 36.55 23.56 1.75
CA LEU A 650 35.22 23.92 2.25
C LEU A 650 34.42 24.84 1.29
N PRO A 651 34.99 25.95 0.77
CA PRO A 651 34.36 26.79 -0.27
C PRO A 651 33.71 26.04 -1.44
N LEU A 652 34.32 24.94 -1.87
CA LEU A 652 33.90 24.17 -3.05
C LEU A 652 32.57 23.43 -2.81
N PHE A 653 32.23 23.17 -1.55
CA PHE A 653 31.10 22.32 -1.16
C PHE A 653 29.94 23.08 -0.53
N LEU A 654 30.09 24.40 -0.30
CA LEU A 654 29.05 25.23 0.29
C LEU A 654 27.86 25.42 -0.65
N THR A 655 26.65 25.31 -0.11
CA THR A 655 25.41 25.49 -0.87
C THR A 655 25.26 26.92 -1.38
N SER A 656 24.80 27.06 -2.63
CA SER A 656 24.34 28.34 -3.18
C SER A 656 22.84 28.55 -2.98
N LYS A 657 22.21 27.71 -2.14
CA LYS A 657 20.78 27.79 -1.82
C LYS A 657 20.59 28.41 -0.44
N PRO A 658 19.46 29.08 -0.23
CA PRO A 658 18.99 29.43 1.10
C PRO A 658 19.02 28.25 2.07
N PHE A 659 19.68 28.42 3.21
CA PHE A 659 19.72 27.41 4.27
C PHE A 659 19.35 28.00 5.63
N ARG A 660 19.10 27.11 6.59
CA ARG A 660 18.87 27.44 8.00
C ARG A 660 19.82 26.65 8.86
N PHE A 661 20.19 27.23 9.99
CA PHE A 661 20.98 26.55 11.01
C PHE A 661 20.20 25.40 11.62
N SER A 662 20.92 24.32 11.90
CA SER A 662 20.39 23.13 12.57
C SER A 662 20.04 23.39 14.03
N GLY A 663 20.63 24.44 14.62
CA GLY A 663 20.53 24.74 16.05
C GLY A 663 21.70 24.23 16.88
N ASN A 664 22.76 23.73 16.24
CA ASN A 664 23.97 23.26 16.91
C ASN A 664 25.01 24.39 17.05
N ASP A 665 25.52 24.60 18.27
CA ASP A 665 26.51 25.65 18.57
C ASP A 665 27.82 25.49 17.80
N LYS A 666 28.29 24.25 17.60
CA LYS A 666 29.51 23.97 16.84
C LYS A 666 29.35 24.34 15.38
N GLU A 667 28.16 24.12 14.79
CA GLU A 667 27.86 24.52 13.42
C GLU A 667 27.91 26.06 13.27
N TYR A 668 27.28 26.77 14.20
CA TYR A 668 27.31 28.23 14.23
C TYR A 668 28.74 28.77 14.34
N ASP A 669 29.51 28.28 15.31
CA ASP A 669 30.88 28.71 15.55
C ASP A 669 31.81 28.37 14.37
N PHE A 670 31.64 27.20 13.76
CA PHE A 670 32.42 26.78 12.61
C PHE A 670 32.18 27.69 11.40
N LEU A 671 30.92 27.86 10.99
CA LEU A 671 30.57 28.63 9.80
C LEU A 671 30.88 30.12 9.96
N THR A 672 30.65 30.71 11.15
CA THR A 672 30.95 32.13 11.39
C THR A 672 32.44 32.45 11.40
N ARG A 673 33.28 31.45 11.67
CA ARG A 673 34.74 31.56 11.73
C ARG A 673 35.42 31.24 10.41
N ARG A 674 34.88 30.27 9.64
CA ARG A 674 35.52 29.77 8.41
C ARG A 674 35.09 30.52 7.15
N ILE A 675 33.86 31.03 7.08
CA ILE A 675 33.38 31.74 5.88
C ILE A 675 33.92 33.18 5.89
N LYS A 676 34.67 33.51 4.84
CA LYS A 676 35.35 34.80 4.67
C LYS A 676 34.68 35.60 3.56
N PHE A 677 34.44 36.88 3.84
CA PHE A 677 33.91 37.85 2.90
C PHE A 677 34.99 38.87 2.57
N TYR A 678 35.01 39.34 1.33
CA TYR A 678 35.88 40.45 0.98
C TYR A 678 35.23 41.77 1.35
N ALA A 679 35.95 42.62 2.08
CA ALA A 679 35.43 43.88 2.57
C ALA A 679 36.45 45.02 2.42
N PHE A 680 35.93 46.22 2.18
CA PHE A 680 36.71 47.44 2.17
C PHE A 680 36.36 48.31 3.39
N SER A 681 37.40 48.80 4.06
CA SER A 681 37.29 49.80 5.12
C SER A 681 38.40 50.82 4.90
N SER A 682 38.05 52.11 4.83
CA SER A 682 39.01 53.21 4.60
C SER A 682 39.93 52.98 3.38
N ASN A 683 39.35 52.52 2.25
CA ASN A 683 40.04 52.25 0.99
C ASN A 683 41.08 51.10 1.00
N LYS A 684 41.11 50.26 2.04
CA LYS A 684 41.92 49.04 2.10
C LYS A 684 41.03 47.80 2.05
N GLY A 685 41.29 46.92 1.07
CA GLY A 685 40.62 45.64 0.95
C GLY A 685 41.21 44.62 1.93
N LYS A 686 40.34 43.86 2.62
CA LYS A 686 40.72 42.76 3.52
C LYS A 686 39.64 41.70 3.55
N GLN A 687 40.00 40.48 3.92
CA GLN A 687 39.02 39.45 4.25
C GLN A 687 38.50 39.66 5.68
N VAL A 688 37.18 39.50 5.86
CA VAL A 688 36.48 39.63 7.14
C VAL A 688 35.58 38.42 7.30
N ILE A 689 35.58 37.82 8.49
CA ILE A 689 34.69 36.70 8.84
C ILE A 689 33.39 37.22 9.44
N LEU A 690 32.32 36.42 9.39
CA LEU A 690 30.99 36.82 9.86
C LEU A 690 30.98 37.27 11.32
N SER A 691 31.67 36.55 12.19
CA SER A 691 31.78 36.90 13.61
C SER A 691 32.41 38.28 13.85
N GLN A 692 33.28 38.76 12.96
CA GLN A 692 33.84 40.11 13.03
C GLN A 692 32.81 41.17 12.59
N ILE A 693 31.96 40.85 11.60
CA ILE A 693 30.91 41.76 11.13
C ILE A 693 29.88 41.99 12.26
N THR A 694 29.40 40.91 12.86
CA THR A 694 28.36 40.94 13.90
C THR A 694 28.84 41.50 15.23
N LYS A 695 30.14 41.41 15.56
CA LYS A 695 30.71 41.97 16.80
C LYS A 695 31.18 43.42 16.65
N LYS A 696 31.85 43.78 15.54
CA LYS A 696 32.52 45.08 15.39
C LYS A 696 31.66 46.17 14.76
N TYR A 697 30.62 45.79 14.01
CA TYR A 697 29.82 46.73 13.22
C TYR A 697 28.35 46.84 13.65
N GLN A 698 28.02 46.46 14.90
CA GLN A 698 26.69 46.70 15.47
C GLN A 698 26.36 48.19 15.52
N GLY A 699 25.11 48.56 15.21
CA GLY A 699 24.68 49.95 15.14
C GLY A 699 25.20 50.74 13.94
N LYS A 700 26.00 50.14 13.06
CA LYS A 700 26.66 50.81 11.92
C LYS A 700 25.92 50.55 10.61
N ARG A 701 26.18 51.41 9.62
CA ARG A 701 25.69 51.25 8.25
C ARG A 701 26.70 50.47 7.41
N ILE A 702 26.23 49.42 6.75
CA ILE A 702 27.02 48.54 5.89
C ILE A 702 26.49 48.66 4.47
N ALA A 703 27.37 48.81 3.49
CA ALA A 703 27.01 48.71 2.08
C ALA A 703 27.43 47.36 1.50
N LEU A 704 26.63 46.80 0.60
CA LEU A 704 26.92 45.57 -0.14
C LEU A 704 26.93 45.87 -1.64
N LEU A 705 28.07 45.62 -2.29
CA LEU A 705 28.32 45.93 -3.69
C LEU A 705 28.70 44.70 -4.50
N HIS A 706 28.24 44.63 -5.76
CA HIS A 706 28.70 43.62 -6.71
C HIS A 706 30.21 43.74 -6.97
N ARG A 707 30.90 42.60 -7.13
CA ARG A 707 32.35 42.56 -7.36
C ARG A 707 32.78 43.37 -8.58
N ASP A 708 31.97 43.40 -9.64
CA ASP A 708 32.33 44.09 -10.88
C ASP A 708 32.52 45.59 -10.73
N TYR A 709 31.87 46.23 -9.76
CA TYR A 709 32.09 47.65 -9.48
C TYR A 709 33.53 47.95 -9.08
N PHE A 710 34.27 46.95 -8.57
CA PHE A 710 35.68 47.05 -8.26
C PHE A 710 36.59 46.65 -9.43
N ASN A 711 36.08 45.88 -10.39
CA ASN A 711 36.83 45.42 -11.55
C ASN A 711 36.67 46.34 -12.78
N THR A 712 35.62 47.17 -12.82
CA THR A 712 35.39 48.12 -13.92
C THR A 712 36.29 49.38 -13.75
N PRO A 713 37.16 49.69 -14.73
CA PRO A 713 38.05 50.85 -14.69
C PRO A 713 37.28 52.16 -14.46
N GLY A 714 37.72 52.98 -13.50
CA GLY A 714 37.11 54.27 -13.17
C GLY A 714 35.83 54.22 -12.32
N CYS A 715 35.29 53.03 -12.01
CA CYS A 715 34.13 52.89 -11.13
C CYS A 715 34.50 53.06 -9.65
N ILE A 716 35.65 52.52 -9.20
CA ILE A 716 36.16 52.69 -7.83
C ILE A 716 36.35 54.17 -7.47
N ASP A 717 36.97 54.96 -8.34
CA ASP A 717 37.23 56.39 -8.08
C ASP A 717 35.91 57.17 -7.94
N LYS A 718 34.91 56.83 -8.78
CA LYS A 718 33.54 57.36 -8.70
C LYS A 718 32.81 56.88 -7.43
N CYS A 719 33.17 55.73 -6.89
CA CYS A 719 32.62 55.16 -5.65
C CYS A 719 33.29 55.67 -4.38
N SER A 720 34.28 56.58 -4.47
CA SER A 720 35.03 57.09 -3.31
C SER A 720 34.17 57.72 -2.20
N PHE A 721 32.99 58.24 -2.55
CA PHE A 721 32.01 58.75 -1.57
C PHE A 721 31.46 57.65 -0.65
N LEU A 722 31.39 56.39 -1.10
CA LEU A 722 30.90 55.27 -0.30
C LEU A 722 31.80 55.03 0.91
N PHE A 723 33.12 55.16 0.74
CA PHE A 723 34.09 55.01 1.84
C PHE A 723 33.99 56.12 2.90
N LYS A 724 33.35 57.25 2.57
CA LYS A 724 33.05 58.32 3.53
C LYS A 724 31.70 58.12 4.22
N LYS A 725 30.74 57.45 3.54
CA LYS A 725 29.37 57.24 4.01
C LYS A 725 29.20 55.99 4.88
N TYR A 726 29.96 54.93 4.60
CA TYR A 726 29.78 53.61 5.22
C TYR A 726 30.99 53.17 6.03
N ASP A 727 30.73 52.57 7.18
CA ASP A 727 31.77 52.01 8.06
C ASP A 727 32.40 50.74 7.49
N LEU A 728 31.62 49.97 6.72
CA LEU A 728 32.03 48.73 6.08
C LEU A 728 31.35 48.60 4.72
N ILE A 729 32.15 48.25 3.71
CA ILE A 729 31.65 47.89 2.39
C ILE A 729 31.97 46.42 2.15
N LEU A 730 30.94 45.59 2.05
CA LEU A 730 31.05 44.18 1.70
C LEU A 730 30.96 44.01 0.19
N VAL A 731 31.80 43.14 -0.35
CA VAL A 731 31.73 42.73 -1.75
C VAL A 731 30.93 41.46 -1.85
N GLN A 732 29.89 41.52 -2.66
CA GLN A 732 29.03 40.40 -3.00
C GLN A 732 29.83 39.35 -3.78
N ASP A 733 29.94 38.17 -3.19
CA ASP A 733 30.60 36.96 -3.72
C ASP A 733 29.74 35.72 -3.43
N GLY A 734 30.16 34.53 -3.89
CA GLY A 734 29.34 33.31 -3.83
C GLY A 734 28.81 32.87 -2.45
N TYR A 735 29.15 33.57 -1.36
CA TYR A 735 28.70 33.29 0.01
C TYR A 735 27.59 34.21 0.50
N ILE A 736 26.93 34.98 -0.38
CA ILE A 736 25.94 35.97 0.04
C ILE A 736 24.77 35.37 0.83
N ASP A 737 24.42 34.11 0.56
CA ASP A 737 23.33 33.43 1.26
C ASP A 737 23.68 33.12 2.71
N PHE A 738 24.95 32.81 2.98
CA PHE A 738 25.48 32.73 4.34
C PHE A 738 25.42 34.10 5.00
N LEU A 739 25.85 35.16 4.31
CA LEU A 739 25.79 36.53 4.83
C LEU A 739 24.36 36.92 5.23
N PHE A 740 23.36 36.63 4.39
CA PHE A 740 21.96 36.92 4.69
C PHE A 740 21.40 36.05 5.80
N GLY A 741 21.67 34.75 5.79
CA GLY A 741 21.25 33.83 6.85
C GLY A 741 21.73 34.28 8.23
N PHE A 742 22.97 34.77 8.30
CA PHE A 742 23.58 35.24 9.56
C PHE A 742 23.21 36.67 9.97
N LEU A 743 23.16 37.62 9.03
CA LEU A 743 22.90 39.03 9.36
C LEU A 743 21.42 39.33 9.62
N ARG A 744 20.50 38.48 9.15
CA ARG A 744 19.05 38.75 9.21
C ARG A 744 18.54 39.24 10.57
N PRO A 745 18.89 38.64 11.72
CA PRO A 745 18.33 39.13 13.00
C PRO A 745 18.94 40.47 13.44
N TYR A 746 20.13 40.81 12.93
CA TYR A 746 20.82 42.08 13.14
C TYR A 746 20.33 43.21 12.23
N ILE A 747 19.64 42.94 11.13
CA ILE A 747 19.18 43.98 10.19
C ILE A 747 18.01 44.77 10.80
N LYS A 748 18.16 46.10 10.86
CA LYS A 748 17.13 47.07 11.26
C LYS A 748 16.44 47.71 10.04
N GLU A 749 17.24 48.15 9.09
CA GLU A 749 16.80 48.76 7.83
C GLU A 749 17.54 48.11 6.67
N ASP A 750 16.87 47.98 5.53
CA ASP A 750 17.36 47.29 4.36
C ASP A 750 16.95 48.01 3.07
N ASN A 751 17.83 48.89 2.60
CA ASN A 751 17.53 49.83 1.52
C ASN A 751 18.28 49.45 0.24
N LEU A 752 17.65 49.63 -0.93
CA LEU A 752 18.31 49.53 -2.23
C LEU A 752 18.63 50.93 -2.74
N ILE A 753 19.91 51.25 -2.88
CA ILE A 753 20.35 52.58 -3.27
C ILE A 753 20.71 52.58 -4.75
N ALA A 754 19.94 53.35 -5.52
CA ALA A 754 20.27 53.71 -6.88
C ALA A 754 20.96 55.08 -6.87
N THR A 755 22.12 55.19 -7.49
CA THR A 755 22.87 56.46 -7.52
C THR A 755 22.74 57.16 -8.85
N GLY A 756 23.12 58.44 -8.90
CA GLY A 756 23.27 59.17 -10.16
C GLY A 756 24.51 58.75 -10.97
N ILE A 757 25.32 57.81 -10.46
CA ILE A 757 26.44 57.22 -11.21
C ILE A 757 25.88 56.08 -12.06
N SER A 758 26.14 56.11 -13.36
CA SER A 758 25.60 55.14 -14.32
C SER A 758 25.87 53.70 -13.89
N GLY A 759 24.80 52.93 -13.76
CA GLY A 759 24.82 51.51 -13.42
C GLY A 759 25.23 51.17 -11.98
N LEU A 760 25.47 52.15 -11.10
CA LEU A 760 25.81 51.89 -9.69
C LEU A 760 24.55 51.77 -8.82
N ILE A 761 24.20 50.52 -8.51
CA ILE A 761 23.13 50.12 -7.59
C ILE A 761 23.74 49.19 -6.54
N TYR A 762 23.47 49.49 -5.26
CA TYR A 762 24.00 48.72 -4.14
C TYR A 762 23.01 48.67 -2.97
N ARG A 763 23.22 47.74 -2.04
CA ARG A 763 22.34 47.55 -0.89
C ARG A 763 22.94 48.19 0.35
N GLU A 764 22.14 48.88 1.16
CA GLU A 764 22.51 49.45 2.45
C GLU A 764 21.77 48.72 3.57
N PHE A 765 22.52 48.26 4.57
CA PHE A 765 21.97 47.68 5.79
C PHE A 765 22.30 48.58 6.98
N LEU A 766 21.31 48.87 7.81
CA LEU A 766 21.53 49.39 9.16
C LEU A 766 21.46 48.23 10.15
N LEU A 767 22.55 47.97 10.87
CA LEU A 767 22.53 46.93 11.91
C LEU A 767 21.96 47.50 13.23
N LYS A 768 21.19 46.69 13.94
CA LYS A 768 20.73 46.99 15.31
C LYS A 768 21.93 47.06 16.26
N SER A 769 21.83 47.88 17.30
CA SER A 769 22.85 48.05 18.33
C SER A 769 22.61 47.14 19.53
N ASN A 770 23.70 46.65 20.16
CA ASN A 770 23.71 45.90 21.42
C ASN A 770 22.84 44.64 21.43
N ILE A 771 22.88 43.85 20.35
CA ILE A 771 22.18 42.57 20.29
C ILE A 771 23.17 41.44 20.56
N ALA A 772 22.92 40.69 21.63
CA ALA A 772 23.47 39.35 21.83
C ALA A 772 22.45 38.36 21.28
N LEU A 773 22.83 37.60 20.25
CA LEU A 773 22.01 36.51 19.72
C LEU A 773 22.62 35.19 20.16
N ASP A 774 21.74 34.23 20.39
CA ASP A 774 22.07 32.82 20.57
C ASP A 774 21.72 32.02 19.31
N VAL A 775 22.24 30.80 19.20
CA VAL A 775 21.95 29.89 18.08
C VAL A 775 20.46 29.61 17.95
N ASN A 776 19.73 29.59 19.07
CA ASN A 776 18.28 29.43 19.10
C ASN A 776 17.51 30.55 18.39
N ASP A 777 18.07 31.77 18.29
CA ASP A 777 17.45 32.90 17.59
C ASP A 777 17.38 32.67 16.08
N TYR A 778 18.18 31.74 15.55
CA TYR A 778 18.21 31.37 14.14
C TYR A 778 17.27 30.21 13.78
N ILE A 779 16.65 29.54 14.77
CA ILE A 779 15.82 28.33 14.58
C ILE A 779 14.31 28.64 14.50
N ASN A 780 13.84 29.70 15.18
CA ASN A 780 12.42 29.88 15.54
C ASN A 780 11.41 29.99 14.37
N LYS A 781 10.40 29.09 14.36
CA LYS A 781 9.39 28.92 13.28
C LYS A 781 8.25 29.95 13.22
N LYS A 782 7.85 30.62 14.32
CA LYS A 782 6.56 31.34 14.36
C LYS A 782 6.58 32.83 13.99
N THR A 783 7.72 33.51 14.09
CA THR A 783 7.83 34.95 13.74
C THR A 783 8.66 35.20 12.48
N ILE A 784 9.42 34.20 12.03
CA ILE A 784 10.35 34.37 10.90
C ILE A 784 9.80 33.72 9.61
N TYR A 785 8.97 32.67 9.71
CA TYR A 785 8.58 31.87 8.54
C TYR A 785 7.35 32.34 7.76
N ASN A 786 6.42 33.09 8.35
CA ASN A 786 5.34 33.71 7.55
C ASN A 786 5.88 34.77 6.58
N GLN A 787 7.16 35.12 6.67
CA GLN A 787 7.91 35.93 5.71
C GLN A 787 8.89 35.12 4.84
N ILE A 788 9.01 33.80 4.99
CA ILE A 788 9.83 32.96 4.10
C ILE A 788 8.93 32.42 2.98
N LYS A 789 8.35 33.33 2.21
CA LYS A 789 8.30 33.13 0.77
C LYS A 789 9.56 33.80 0.24
N TYR A 790 10.45 33.04 -0.42
CA TYR A 790 11.45 33.59 -1.33
C TYR A 790 10.76 34.20 -2.58
N ARG A 791 9.70 35.00 -2.37
CA ARG A 791 9.29 36.04 -3.30
C ARG A 791 10.08 37.25 -2.85
N GLY A 792 11.00 37.65 -3.71
CA GLY A 792 12.05 38.59 -3.38
C GLY A 792 11.52 39.82 -2.66
N ILE A 793 12.33 40.33 -1.76
CA ILE A 793 12.71 41.74 -1.88
C ILE A 793 11.61 42.78 -1.56
N ASN A 794 10.44 42.38 -1.11
CA ASN A 794 9.30 43.30 -1.05
C ASN A 794 9.39 44.42 0.02
N ASP A 795 10.35 44.38 0.94
CA ASP A 795 10.55 45.45 1.93
C ASP A 795 11.71 46.40 1.57
N LYS A 796 12.27 46.34 0.34
CA LYS A 796 13.34 47.26 -0.09
C LYS A 796 12.75 48.63 -0.46
N GLU A 797 13.09 49.68 0.29
CA GLU A 797 12.89 51.05 -0.18
C GLU A 797 13.97 51.41 -1.23
N ILE A 798 13.54 51.75 -2.45
CA ILE A 798 14.43 52.25 -3.49
C ILE A 798 14.69 53.74 -3.25
N THR A 799 15.96 54.12 -3.11
CA THR A 799 16.36 55.53 -2.93
C THR A 799 17.19 56.01 -4.12
N TYR A 800 16.79 57.10 -4.77
CA TYR A 800 17.51 57.75 -5.88
C TYR A 800 17.58 59.27 -5.70
N LYS A 801 18.77 59.88 -5.81
CA LYS A 801 19.03 61.33 -5.63
C LYS A 801 18.19 61.99 -4.51
N GLY A 802 18.00 61.31 -3.38
CA GLY A 802 17.23 61.82 -2.22
C GLY A 802 15.70 61.89 -2.38
N ASN A 803 15.13 61.54 -3.53
CA ASN A 803 13.69 61.57 -3.77
C ASN A 803 13.13 60.15 -3.91
N LYS A 804 12.43 59.67 -2.88
CA LYS A 804 11.91 58.30 -2.79
C LYS A 804 10.76 58.01 -3.76
N GLU A 805 10.12 59.02 -4.34
CA GLU A 805 8.87 58.86 -5.10
C GLU A 805 9.07 58.81 -6.62
N GLN A 806 10.27 59.13 -7.11
CA GLN A 806 10.49 59.38 -8.55
C GLN A 806 10.68 58.13 -9.41
N LEU A 807 11.30 57.05 -8.92
CA LEU A 807 11.55 55.87 -9.75
C LEU A 807 10.42 54.85 -9.66
N PHE A 808 10.00 54.29 -10.79
CA PHE A 808 9.07 53.16 -10.87
C PHE A 808 9.75 51.83 -10.52
N CYS A 809 10.87 51.52 -11.16
CA CYS A 809 11.62 50.29 -10.93
C CYS A 809 13.11 50.41 -11.23
N ILE A 810 13.91 49.50 -10.69
CA ILE A 810 15.32 49.29 -11.02
C ILE A 810 15.63 47.79 -11.15
N VAL A 811 16.73 47.44 -11.79
CA VAL A 811 17.25 46.07 -11.82
C VAL A 811 18.37 45.98 -10.79
N GLY A 812 18.15 45.16 -9.77
CA GLY A 812 19.15 44.85 -8.76
C GLY A 812 20.24 43.92 -9.27
N ASN A 813 21.32 43.82 -8.49
CA ASN A 813 22.40 42.87 -8.74
C ASN A 813 22.23 41.69 -7.79
N ASN A 814 21.48 40.66 -8.18
CA ASN A 814 21.44 39.39 -7.47
C ASN A 814 22.47 38.42 -8.06
N GLN A 815 22.70 37.29 -7.38
CA GLN A 815 23.61 36.23 -7.83
C GLN A 815 22.89 35.08 -8.55
N TYR A 816 21.57 35.19 -8.68
CA TYR A 816 20.75 34.12 -9.22
C TYR A 816 20.50 34.36 -10.70
N ASN A 817 20.28 33.28 -11.45
CA ASN A 817 20.09 33.32 -12.91
C ASN A 817 18.81 34.05 -13.39
N ASN A 818 18.05 34.68 -12.47
CA ASN A 818 16.83 35.41 -12.75
C ASN A 818 17.05 36.92 -12.54
N ILE A 819 16.44 37.73 -13.40
CA ILE A 819 16.52 39.19 -13.28
C ILE A 819 15.91 39.68 -11.99
N ASP A 820 16.69 40.47 -11.26
CA ASP A 820 16.29 41.07 -10.00
C ASP A 820 15.50 42.37 -10.23
N LEU A 821 14.31 42.30 -10.84
CA LEU A 821 13.51 43.50 -11.07
C LEU A 821 12.84 43.96 -9.77
N GLN A 822 13.11 45.22 -9.39
CA GLN A 822 12.64 45.81 -8.17
C GLN A 822 11.76 47.02 -8.40
N PHE A 823 10.50 46.91 -7.99
CA PHE A 823 9.52 47.99 -8.05
C PHE A 823 9.59 48.84 -6.79
N ASN A 824 9.48 50.15 -6.95
CA ASN A 824 9.48 51.08 -5.84
C ASN A 824 8.08 51.10 -5.19
N ALA A 825 7.97 50.58 -3.97
CA ALA A 825 6.71 50.55 -3.22
C ALA A 825 6.08 51.95 -3.02
N ASN A 826 6.87 53.02 -3.07
CA ASN A 826 6.38 54.39 -2.90
C ASN A 826 5.85 55.02 -4.20
N HIS A 827 6.16 54.45 -5.37
CA HIS A 827 5.73 54.99 -6.67
C HIS A 827 4.23 54.76 -6.91
N LYS A 828 3.55 55.77 -7.48
CA LYS A 828 2.10 55.80 -7.72
C LYS A 828 1.57 54.58 -8.48
N LEU A 829 2.24 54.18 -9.56
CA LEU A 829 1.84 53.01 -10.36
C LEU A 829 2.08 51.71 -9.60
N THR A 830 3.17 51.61 -8.85
CA THR A 830 3.49 50.39 -8.09
C THR A 830 2.45 50.14 -7.00
N LYS A 831 2.02 51.18 -6.28
CA LYS A 831 0.94 51.08 -5.28
C LYS A 831 -0.34 50.52 -5.88
N LEU A 832 -0.70 50.96 -7.08
CA LEU A 832 -1.86 50.46 -7.83
C LEU A 832 -1.68 49.00 -8.29
N LEU A 833 -0.49 48.65 -8.82
CA LEU A 833 -0.21 47.26 -9.23
C LEU A 833 -0.20 46.31 -8.03
N LEU A 834 0.26 46.76 -6.85
CA LEU A 834 0.24 45.97 -5.62
C LEU A 834 -1.19 45.78 -5.08
N SER A 835 -2.03 46.83 -5.08
CA SER A 835 -3.44 46.69 -4.68
C SER A 835 -4.25 45.81 -5.64
N GLY A 836 -3.89 45.80 -6.92
CA GLY A 836 -4.49 44.97 -7.97
C GLY A 836 -3.77 43.63 -8.23
N ALA A 837 -2.86 43.18 -7.37
CA ALA A 837 -1.94 42.07 -7.67
C ALA A 837 -2.63 40.72 -7.97
N ASP A 838 -3.83 40.48 -7.45
CA ASP A 838 -4.61 39.26 -7.74
C ASP A 838 -5.29 39.30 -9.12
N SER A 839 -5.40 40.49 -9.72
CA SER A 839 -5.98 40.69 -11.05
C SER A 839 -5.13 40.02 -12.13
N LEU A 840 -5.80 39.35 -13.07
CA LEU A 840 -5.14 38.71 -14.21
C LEU A 840 -4.41 39.75 -15.09
N TYR A 841 -4.97 40.95 -15.24
CA TYR A 841 -4.40 42.02 -16.07
C TYR A 841 -3.05 42.50 -15.52
N VAL A 842 -2.98 42.71 -14.20
CA VAL A 842 -1.75 43.10 -13.50
C VAL A 842 -0.71 42.01 -13.60
N ARG A 843 -1.07 40.74 -13.33
CA ARG A 843 -0.12 39.61 -13.44
C ARG A 843 0.45 39.45 -14.86
N ARG A 844 -0.37 39.59 -15.90
CA ARG A 844 0.08 39.52 -17.30
C ARG A 844 1.00 40.67 -17.68
N PHE A 845 0.68 41.88 -17.24
CA PHE A 845 1.51 43.06 -17.48
C PHE A 845 2.87 42.95 -16.78
N THR A 846 2.89 42.61 -15.49
CA THR A 846 4.14 42.44 -14.74
C THR A 846 5.02 41.37 -15.36
N ALA A 847 4.46 40.21 -15.72
CA ALA A 847 5.21 39.15 -16.40
C ALA A 847 5.74 39.57 -17.78
N SER A 848 4.92 40.29 -18.57
CA SER A 848 5.34 40.79 -19.88
C SER A 848 6.44 41.85 -19.75
N PHE A 849 6.33 42.76 -18.80
CA PHE A 849 7.34 43.78 -18.52
C PHE A 849 8.68 43.16 -18.10
N GLU A 850 8.64 42.18 -17.19
CA GLU A 850 9.82 41.39 -16.81
C GLU A 850 10.45 40.69 -18.01
N ASN A 851 9.65 40.04 -18.87
CA ASN A 851 10.15 39.34 -20.06
C ASN A 851 10.82 40.30 -21.07
N ASN A 852 10.26 41.50 -21.30
CA ASN A 852 10.87 42.48 -22.21
C ASN A 852 12.26 42.89 -21.71
N LEU A 853 12.38 43.24 -20.43
CA LEU A 853 13.66 43.55 -19.80
C LEU A 853 14.60 42.33 -19.87
N ALA A 854 14.08 41.14 -19.69
CA ALA A 854 14.87 39.92 -19.72
C ALA A 854 15.49 39.59 -21.05
N MET A 855 14.71 39.70 -22.11
CA MET A 855 15.20 39.47 -23.46
C MET A 855 16.22 40.53 -23.86
N ALA A 856 16.01 41.79 -23.49
CA ALA A 856 16.94 42.87 -23.79
C ALA A 856 18.29 42.69 -23.06
N LEU A 857 18.26 42.29 -21.78
CA LEU A 857 19.45 42.03 -20.98
C LEU A 857 20.19 40.75 -21.41
N HIS A 858 19.47 39.73 -21.86
CA HIS A 858 20.05 38.49 -22.40
C HIS A 858 20.72 38.72 -23.75
N ASN A 859 20.05 39.44 -24.66
CA ASN A 859 20.51 39.68 -26.03
C ASN A 859 21.43 40.91 -26.16
N GLU A 860 21.64 41.66 -25.07
CA GLU A 860 22.39 42.93 -25.06
C GLU A 860 21.85 43.95 -26.07
N THR A 861 20.51 44.05 -26.18
CA THR A 861 19.82 44.95 -27.10
C THR A 861 19.09 46.08 -26.39
N THR A 862 18.95 47.21 -27.08
CA THR A 862 18.11 48.33 -26.61
C THR A 862 16.63 48.03 -26.87
N LEU A 863 15.79 48.30 -25.89
CA LEU A 863 14.34 48.22 -25.97
C LEU A 863 13.78 49.36 -26.84
N VAL A 864 13.13 49.00 -27.94
CA VAL A 864 12.53 49.94 -28.90
C VAL A 864 11.00 49.90 -28.87
N SER A 865 10.39 48.73 -28.66
CA SER A 865 8.94 48.55 -28.58
C SER A 865 8.54 47.51 -27.54
N TYR A 866 7.43 47.75 -26.85
CA TYR A 866 6.89 46.84 -25.84
C TYR A 866 6.11 45.69 -26.49
N GLN A 867 6.39 44.45 -26.07
CA GLN A 867 5.70 43.24 -26.54
C GLN A 867 4.93 42.55 -25.42
N ASN A 868 3.69 42.14 -25.68
CA ASN A 868 2.86 41.38 -24.74
C ASN A 868 3.19 39.88 -24.80
N TYR A 869 3.50 39.28 -23.65
CA TYR A 869 3.78 37.85 -23.51
C TYR A 869 2.66 37.18 -22.70
N ASN A 870 2.24 35.98 -23.11
CA ASN A 870 1.15 35.24 -22.46
C ASN A 870 1.61 34.29 -21.34
N GLY A 871 2.89 34.32 -20.95
CA GLY A 871 3.46 33.49 -19.88
C GLY A 871 4.79 34.05 -19.36
N GLN A 872 5.30 33.50 -18.25
CA GLN A 872 6.63 33.83 -17.72
C GLN A 872 7.69 32.99 -18.43
N HIS A 873 8.65 33.63 -19.08
CA HIS A 873 9.81 32.94 -19.63
C HIS A 873 10.94 32.95 -18.59
N HIS A 874 11.35 31.76 -18.14
CA HIS A 874 12.52 31.61 -17.28
C HIS A 874 13.78 31.60 -18.14
N PHE A 875 14.42 32.76 -18.31
CA PHE A 875 15.71 32.85 -18.97
C PHE A 875 16.81 32.52 -17.96
N SER A 876 17.50 31.40 -18.14
CA SER A 876 18.68 31.06 -17.35
C SER A 876 19.91 31.74 -17.96
N ASN A 877 20.41 32.80 -17.33
CA ASN A 877 21.67 33.39 -17.71
C ASN A 877 22.68 33.29 -16.57
N ASN A 878 23.83 32.66 -16.82
CA ASN A 878 25.00 32.78 -15.94
C ASN A 878 25.60 34.17 -16.15
N ASN A 879 25.04 35.17 -15.47
CA ASN A 879 25.52 36.54 -15.60
C ASN A 879 26.76 36.73 -14.74
N HIS A 880 27.94 36.59 -15.34
CA HIS A 880 29.21 36.97 -14.74
C HIS A 880 29.39 38.50 -14.58
N GLN A 881 28.35 39.29 -14.92
CA GLN A 881 28.37 40.75 -14.88
C GLN A 881 27.13 41.31 -14.18
N SER A 882 27.31 42.40 -13.43
CA SER A 882 26.26 43.23 -12.81
C SER A 882 25.16 43.59 -13.81
N LEU A 883 23.93 43.14 -13.55
CA LEU A 883 22.75 43.45 -14.37
C LEU A 883 22.47 44.96 -14.43
N ALA A 884 22.72 45.68 -13.34
CA ALA A 884 22.58 47.13 -13.30
C ALA A 884 23.55 47.84 -14.27
N LEU A 885 24.77 47.32 -14.49
CA LEU A 885 25.68 47.85 -15.50
C LEU A 885 25.17 47.58 -16.92
N LYS A 886 24.54 46.43 -17.17
CA LYS A 886 23.94 46.08 -18.47
C LYS A 886 22.71 46.92 -18.82
N CYS A 887 22.04 47.51 -17.83
CA CYS A 887 20.90 48.39 -18.06
C CYS A 887 21.29 49.80 -18.58
N ILE A 888 22.57 50.13 -18.74
CA ILE A 888 22.99 51.45 -19.27
C ILE A 888 22.59 51.58 -20.75
N GLY A 889 21.75 52.56 -21.08
CA GLY A 889 21.23 52.78 -22.43
C GLY A 889 20.24 51.71 -22.92
N LEU A 890 19.58 51.02 -21.99
CA LEU A 890 18.67 49.91 -22.29
C LEU A 890 17.34 50.33 -22.93
N ILE A 891 16.84 51.54 -22.69
CA ILE A 891 15.49 51.97 -23.08
C ILE A 891 15.55 53.14 -24.06
N LYS A 892 14.86 53.03 -25.21
CA LYS A 892 14.51 54.18 -26.07
C LYS A 892 13.18 54.79 -25.67
N THR A 893 12.98 56.07 -25.97
CA THR A 893 11.71 56.78 -25.74
C THR A 893 10.52 56.09 -26.44
N SER A 894 10.72 55.48 -27.61
CA SER A 894 9.69 54.72 -28.34
C SER A 894 9.16 53.50 -27.56
N PHE A 895 9.99 52.90 -26.72
CA PHE A 895 9.57 51.79 -25.86
C PHE A 895 8.61 52.28 -24.77
N ILE A 896 8.91 53.42 -24.14
CA ILE A 896 8.01 54.00 -23.11
C ILE A 896 6.66 54.36 -23.73
N THR A 897 6.65 54.89 -24.96
CA THR A 897 5.40 55.19 -25.68
C THR A 897 4.54 53.94 -25.91
N THR A 898 5.15 52.84 -26.37
CA THR A 898 4.43 51.58 -26.62
C THR A 898 4.05 50.85 -25.34
N LEU A 899 4.88 50.93 -24.29
CA LEU A 899 4.58 50.44 -22.95
C LEU A 899 3.36 51.15 -22.35
N ASN A 900 3.32 52.49 -22.42
CA ASN A 900 2.20 53.27 -21.92
C ASN A 900 0.90 52.98 -22.66
N LYS A 901 0.96 52.71 -23.97
CA LYS A 901 -0.21 52.30 -24.75
C LYS A 901 -0.78 50.99 -24.20
N SER A 902 0.06 49.97 -24.02
CA SER A 902 -0.37 48.69 -23.43
C SER A 902 -0.80 48.84 -21.98
N LEU A 903 -0.09 49.60 -21.15
CA LEU A 903 -0.49 49.86 -19.76
C LEU A 903 -1.89 50.48 -19.69
N LEU A 904 -2.20 51.43 -20.57
CA LEU A 904 -3.51 52.06 -20.64
C LEU A 904 -4.59 51.07 -21.12
N GLU A 905 -4.38 50.39 -22.24
CA GLU A 905 -5.38 49.53 -22.90
C GLU A 905 -5.60 48.21 -22.14
N ASP A 906 -4.51 47.56 -21.70
CA ASP A 906 -4.52 46.19 -21.17
C ASP A 906 -4.63 46.11 -19.64
N VAL A 907 -4.36 47.21 -18.92
CA VAL A 907 -4.35 47.22 -17.43
C VAL A 907 -5.26 48.29 -16.85
N LEU A 908 -5.00 49.57 -17.12
CA LEU A 908 -5.68 50.68 -16.42
C LEU A 908 -7.16 50.80 -16.82
N GLN A 909 -7.49 50.63 -18.11
CA GLN A 909 -8.88 50.63 -18.57
C GLN A 909 -9.70 49.44 -18.02
N PRO A 910 -9.19 48.19 -18.05
CA PRO A 910 -9.83 47.07 -17.36
C PRO A 910 -9.99 47.27 -15.85
N LEU A 911 -8.96 47.76 -15.14
CA LEU A 911 -9.05 48.00 -13.69
C LEU A 911 -10.06 49.10 -13.35
N LYS A 912 -10.20 50.13 -14.20
CA LYS A 912 -11.24 51.15 -14.07
C LYS A 912 -12.65 50.59 -14.27
N LYS A 913 -12.83 49.68 -15.25
CA LYS A 913 -14.12 48.98 -15.45
C LYS A 913 -14.51 48.07 -14.29
N LEU A 914 -13.53 47.58 -13.53
CA LEU A 914 -13.73 46.73 -12.36
C LEU A 914 -13.85 47.52 -11.05
N GLU A 915 -13.90 48.86 -11.11
CA GLU A 915 -13.98 49.75 -9.93
C GLU A 915 -12.80 49.60 -8.94
N ILE A 916 -11.66 49.06 -9.39
CA ILE A 916 -10.43 48.91 -8.59
C ILE A 916 -9.59 50.20 -8.64
N LEU A 917 -9.80 51.03 -9.67
CA LEU A 917 -9.08 52.28 -9.89
C LEU A 917 -10.02 53.50 -9.77
N ASP A 918 -9.82 54.28 -8.72
CA ASP A 918 -10.45 55.60 -8.54
C ASP A 918 -9.56 56.70 -9.14
N GLY A 919 -10.02 57.33 -10.23
CA GLY A 919 -9.35 58.49 -10.84
C GLY A 919 -9.14 58.42 -12.35
N ASP A 920 -8.30 59.31 -12.87
CA ASP A 920 -7.92 59.35 -14.29
C ASP A 920 -6.74 58.38 -14.57
N PRO A 921 -6.92 57.34 -15.41
CA PRO A 921 -5.86 56.44 -15.84
C PRO A 921 -4.59 57.15 -16.34
N SER A 922 -4.72 58.33 -16.95
CA SER A 922 -3.58 59.07 -17.51
C SER A 922 -2.51 59.43 -16.46
N THR A 923 -2.91 59.56 -15.20
CA THR A 923 -2.02 59.94 -14.08
C THR A 923 -1.00 58.87 -13.72
N TYR A 924 -1.20 57.62 -14.17
CA TYR A 924 -0.35 56.46 -13.88
C TYR A 924 0.63 56.11 -15.01
N LEU A 925 0.60 56.86 -16.11
CA LEU A 925 1.52 56.64 -17.24
C LEU A 925 2.96 57.01 -16.85
N LEU A 926 3.91 56.28 -17.43
CA LEU A 926 5.33 56.40 -17.16
C LEU A 926 6.00 57.38 -18.12
N THR A 927 7.09 57.96 -17.69
CA THR A 927 7.93 58.91 -18.42
C THR A 927 9.39 58.53 -18.24
N GLU A 928 10.30 59.20 -18.96
CA GLU A 928 11.73 58.94 -18.83
C GLU A 928 12.27 59.17 -17.41
N VAL A 929 11.64 60.06 -16.63
CA VAL A 929 12.04 60.33 -15.24
C VAL A 929 11.64 59.24 -14.26
N ASP A 930 10.74 58.33 -14.65
CA ASP A 930 10.33 57.19 -13.83
C ASP A 930 11.34 56.03 -13.90
N PHE A 931 12.38 56.16 -14.73
CA PHE A 931 13.49 55.22 -14.83
C PHE A 931 14.81 55.91 -14.48
N PRO A 932 15.86 55.18 -14.06
CA PRO A 932 17.19 55.77 -13.86
C PRO A 932 17.66 56.50 -15.12
N GLU A 933 18.25 57.70 -14.96
CA GLU A 933 18.69 58.54 -16.10
C GLU A 933 19.59 57.80 -17.10
N TRP A 934 20.36 56.85 -16.59
CA TRP A 934 21.29 56.04 -17.38
C TRP A 934 20.64 54.82 -18.04
N TRP A 935 19.37 54.49 -17.77
CA TRP A 935 18.60 53.50 -18.56
C TRP A 935 18.24 54.05 -19.93
N ILE A 936 18.04 55.36 -20.04
CA ILE A 936 17.60 55.99 -21.26
C ILE A 936 18.80 56.11 -22.22
N SER A 937 18.69 55.50 -23.39
CA SER A 937 19.62 55.74 -24.49
C SER A 937 19.40 57.17 -24.97
N LYS A 938 20.40 58.04 -24.86
CA LYS A 938 20.39 59.30 -25.61
C LYS A 938 20.51 58.93 -27.09
N ASP A 939 19.54 59.36 -27.89
CA ASP A 939 19.58 59.14 -29.35
C ASP A 939 20.82 59.76 -30.00
#